data_AF-A0A661M408-F1
#
_entry.id   AF-A0A661M408-F1
#
_cell.length_a   1.000
_cell.length_b   1.000
_cell.length_c   1.000
_cell.angle_alpha   90.00
_cell.angle_beta   90.00
_cell.angle_gamma   90.00
#
_symmetry.space_group_name_H-M   'P 1'
#
loop_
_entity.id
_entity.type
_entity.pdbx_description
1 polymer ?
#
loop_
_entity_poly.entity_id
_entity_poly.type
_entity_poly.pdbx_seq_one_letter_code
_entity_poly.pdbx_strand_id
1 'polypeptide(L)'
;EGEVGIGYTLKAFVPAASHMKQQRFAAYLRKVLESYGVENLKSSIILDILSICWRALMEVEGPRAPLKRVEVHHGTIGFQIPWENLRFAIGGEWFHCPSCGQWTSLAIGHVCPNLGCRGVPKKRDPKEFFGEHYYWSLYSGEKPPTPFTAREHTAQLSPALASAYQTAFERGAHPDYGQINILSCSTTFELGVDLGDLEAVFLRDVPPTPANYQQRAGRAGRGVGTAAFVTTFTLDRSHDEHYFAFPEEMVRGFLKTPLLNLENPLIVNRHLNAVLLSSLVRQINTNIQVISSIESFWIGYEQWLEQHGATGLHQLYQEIKSQIDSLLPNSFPPEYGPNSPDQLRCDLKKAKDYYLKELEMYEKAFTEAKTQRNNLEEKGKPTAPISQYMDYLKYRQKDIREEDWISFLCGRIVLPGYAFPIYNVILETVDKNLKLERDLKIALSEYAPGCEIVANGLVWKSEGLRLPPNRALDRQYYARCPRCGHVERHLNQAEVFRGGRCRVCGDDGRTSPPRRKSLYLIPAHGFRTDPQKGGAKIDFTKGLDSLPSSRVYYVPQQEDNPDKVIELSSPQQQWLTVKTNKSGEFFVFNPGKNGQGFHLCRSCGRLLRDNTTEHEKFFGGRCTGTAFQAVRLAHEFKTSVCRLLFHHTEKDFTDSSFWLSLLYALLVGMNEALNIEEKDIDGVISPVSLGGGSPTQEVVIFDNVPGGAGHVEYLADEDYLRATLRAAYGRVSRCICAPDTSCYGCLRSYHNQFCHDLLSRGPVVEYLERLLEDIDAAPQDDRPYFAPDKARFLNTLMAQAEKLVLVAETLWDTAPGEIGSWSLTLHQLADRLGTDFNFFLKNLPKETDLHLGSTLMLLINSRAKVYKVSEDSPPLSYHWLVTYRNGQKIGIKWDIDGFPILDGTIHSRRFVYNTFQEGLRRAEKEFREWREHYTNDLTISDLSWGNVSVISLAKDERVDYETICKAFRKPGYAQIIIQDPYLQNKHQLDCLANFLKAALFMEGNLSSANFILRTRVARKDQDRYAFSPSQQRKMIEDLLEALPNFQKELDLHPPNDKMHTRFAFMAWQDGTELLYLLERGFDILKPGTHHARSDTVILELRDIDPQLKTILKLPRRT
;
A
#
# COMPACT_ATOMS: atom_id res chain seq x y z
N GLU A 1 -10.73 9.96 62.27
CA GLU A 1 -10.37 8.79 61.45
C GLU A 1 -8.86 8.65 61.55
N GLY A 2 -8.35 7.43 61.66
CA GLY A 2 -6.91 7.15 61.65
C GLY A 2 -6.67 5.81 60.96
N GLU A 3 -5.68 5.78 60.07
CA GLU A 3 -5.18 4.50 59.53
C GLU A 3 -4.39 3.81 60.64
N VAL A 4 -4.83 2.62 61.02
CA VAL A 4 -4.13 1.77 61.99
C VAL A 4 -3.61 0.57 61.23
N GLY A 5 -2.51 0.76 60.50
CA GLY A 5 -1.83 -0.32 59.77
C GLY A 5 -2.63 -0.94 58.63
N ILE A 6 -1.93 -1.80 57.86
CA ILE A 6 -2.30 -2.29 56.53
C ILE A 6 -3.72 -2.92 56.53
N GLY A 7 -4.66 -2.28 55.83
CA GLY A 7 -5.92 -2.89 55.39
C GLY A 7 -7.20 -2.52 56.16
N TYR A 8 -7.13 -1.78 57.28
CA TYR A 8 -8.32 -1.45 58.09
C TYR A 8 -8.54 0.06 58.22
N THR A 9 -9.76 0.52 57.90
CA THR A 9 -10.19 1.92 58.11
C THR A 9 -11.11 2.02 59.33
N LEU A 10 -10.63 2.64 60.41
CA LEU A 10 -11.44 2.91 61.61
C LEU A 10 -12.26 4.20 61.42
N LYS A 11 -13.58 4.03 61.30
CA LYS A 11 -14.54 5.14 61.23
C LYS A 11 -15.29 5.28 62.54
N ALA A 12 -15.42 6.52 63.02
CA ALA A 12 -16.19 6.84 64.21
C ALA A 12 -17.68 6.98 63.85
N PHE A 13 -18.55 6.21 64.52
CA PHE A 13 -20.00 6.33 64.39
C PHE A 13 -20.50 7.68 64.94
N VAL A 14 -19.98 8.08 66.11
CA VAL A 14 -20.23 9.37 66.74
C VAL A 14 -19.11 10.36 66.36
N PRO A 15 -19.41 11.50 65.71
CA PRO A 15 -18.38 12.45 65.31
C PRO A 15 -17.83 13.27 66.50
N ALA A 16 -16.58 13.72 66.40
CA ALA A 16 -16.04 14.73 67.31
C ALA A 16 -16.78 16.07 67.15
N ALA A 17 -16.94 16.82 68.24
CA ALA A 17 -17.73 18.06 68.27
C ALA A 17 -17.30 19.10 67.21
N SER A 18 -16.01 19.13 66.84
CA SER A 18 -15.44 20.03 65.84
C SER A 18 -15.86 19.73 64.37
N HIS A 19 -16.29 18.51 64.05
CA HIS A 19 -16.60 18.08 62.67
C HIS A 19 -18.08 17.79 62.41
N MET A 20 -18.96 18.23 63.32
CA MET A 20 -20.35 17.80 63.37
C MET A 20 -21.20 18.22 62.16
N LYS A 21 -20.89 19.39 61.55
CA LYS A 21 -21.59 19.87 60.34
C LYS A 21 -21.21 19.10 59.07
N GLN A 22 -20.08 18.38 59.08
CA GLN A 22 -19.54 17.67 57.92
C GLN A 22 -19.82 16.16 57.96
N GLN A 23 -20.30 15.63 59.08
CA GLN A 23 -20.52 14.19 59.25
C GLN A 23 -21.95 13.77 58.86
N ARG A 24 -22.05 12.71 58.04
CA ARG A 24 -23.29 12.29 57.38
C ARG A 24 -24.42 11.87 58.33
N PHE A 25 -24.12 11.13 59.40
CA PHE A 25 -25.13 10.64 60.34
C PHE A 25 -25.72 11.76 61.19
N ALA A 26 -24.88 12.68 61.71
CA ALA A 26 -25.35 13.83 62.47
C ALA A 26 -26.21 14.78 61.62
N ALA A 27 -25.80 15.04 60.37
CA ALA A 27 -26.57 15.86 59.45
C ALA A 27 -27.91 15.21 59.06
N TYR A 28 -27.93 13.89 58.85
CA TYR A 28 -29.17 13.18 58.53
C TYR A 28 -30.12 13.13 59.74
N LEU A 29 -29.63 12.77 60.93
CA LEU A 29 -30.43 12.73 62.15
C LEU A 29 -31.07 14.09 62.46
N ARG A 30 -30.34 15.18 62.26
CA ARG A 30 -30.88 16.53 62.42
C ARG A 30 -32.09 16.76 61.50
N LYS A 31 -31.97 16.43 60.21
CA LYS A 31 -33.09 16.56 59.25
C LYS A 31 -34.29 15.70 59.65
N VAL A 32 -34.03 14.48 60.13
CA VAL A 32 -35.09 13.59 60.60
C VAL A 32 -35.82 14.20 61.79
N LEU A 33 -35.10 14.68 62.80
CA LEU A 33 -35.72 15.29 63.99
C LEU A 33 -36.47 16.60 63.66
N GLU A 34 -35.90 17.45 62.78
CA GLU A 34 -36.56 18.64 62.25
C GLU A 34 -37.88 18.28 61.54
N SER A 35 -37.93 17.18 60.78
CA SER A 35 -39.16 16.73 60.10
C SER A 35 -40.28 16.32 61.06
N TYR A 36 -39.96 15.96 62.30
CA TYR A 36 -40.92 15.66 63.36
C TYR A 36 -41.24 16.88 64.25
N GLY A 37 -40.84 18.09 63.84
CA GLY A 37 -41.14 19.34 64.54
C GLY A 37 -40.17 19.70 65.66
N VAL A 38 -38.99 19.06 65.73
CA VAL A 38 -37.97 19.35 66.74
C VAL A 38 -36.96 20.36 66.17
N GLU A 39 -37.18 21.65 66.44
CA GLU A 39 -36.35 22.75 65.93
C GLU A 39 -35.31 23.24 66.94
N ASN A 40 -34.32 24.03 66.49
CA ASN A 40 -33.27 24.65 67.31
C ASN A 40 -32.44 23.67 68.18
N LEU A 41 -32.22 22.45 67.68
CA LEU A 41 -31.44 21.43 68.36
C LEU A 41 -29.99 21.85 68.58
N LYS A 42 -29.58 21.94 69.85
CA LYS A 42 -28.17 22.10 70.22
C LYS A 42 -27.39 20.88 69.76
N SER A 43 -26.20 21.12 69.24
CA SER A 43 -25.26 20.11 68.77
C SER A 43 -24.94 19.02 69.82
N SER A 44 -24.97 19.36 71.12
CA SER A 44 -24.79 18.38 72.21
C SER A 44 -25.87 17.30 72.23
N ILE A 45 -27.14 17.68 72.00
CA ILE A 45 -28.27 16.75 72.04
C ILE A 45 -28.17 15.71 70.92
N ILE A 46 -27.72 16.12 69.72
CA ILE A 46 -27.53 15.21 68.59
C ILE A 46 -26.41 14.20 68.88
N LEU A 47 -25.32 14.64 69.50
CA LEU A 47 -24.25 13.73 69.94
C LEU A 47 -24.74 12.75 71.00
N ASP A 48 -25.55 13.21 71.95
CA ASP A 48 -26.13 12.35 72.98
C ASP A 48 -27.03 11.27 72.36
N ILE A 49 -27.90 11.64 71.41
CA ILE A 49 -28.77 10.69 70.69
C ILE A 49 -27.93 9.69 69.89
N LEU A 50 -26.93 10.15 69.12
CA LEU A 50 -26.04 9.24 68.38
C LEU A 50 -25.26 8.31 69.31
N SER A 51 -24.85 8.80 70.48
CA SER A 51 -24.16 8.00 71.50
C SER A 51 -25.08 6.97 72.15
N ILE A 52 -26.37 7.29 72.31
CA ILE A 52 -27.40 6.34 72.76
C ILE A 52 -27.62 5.28 71.68
N CYS A 53 -27.81 5.67 70.42
CA CYS A 53 -27.94 4.74 69.29
C CYS A 53 -26.73 3.82 69.18
N TRP A 54 -25.52 4.36 69.34
CA TRP A 54 -24.29 3.57 69.31
C TRP A 54 -24.22 2.56 70.46
N ARG A 55 -24.54 2.98 71.69
CA ARG A 55 -24.62 2.08 72.85
C ARG A 55 -25.65 0.98 72.64
N ALA A 56 -26.84 1.34 72.15
CA ALA A 56 -27.89 0.36 71.86
C ALA A 56 -27.46 -0.68 70.81
N LEU A 57 -26.69 -0.28 69.78
CA LEU A 57 -26.13 -1.22 68.80
C LEU A 57 -25.04 -2.13 69.39
N MET A 58 -24.31 -1.66 70.41
CA MET A 58 -23.27 -2.42 71.11
C MET A 58 -23.81 -3.38 72.17
N GLU A 59 -24.94 -3.06 72.80
CA GLU A 59 -25.54 -3.84 73.89
C GLU A 59 -26.31 -5.08 73.39
N VAL A 60 -26.59 -5.19 72.09
CA VAL A 60 -27.24 -6.38 71.51
C VAL A 60 -26.24 -7.52 71.39
N GLU A 61 -26.36 -8.53 72.25
CA GLU A 61 -25.55 -9.76 72.21
C GLU A 61 -26.28 -10.93 71.55
N GLY A 62 -25.51 -11.88 71.00
CA GLY A 62 -26.02 -13.13 70.41
C GLY A 62 -25.68 -13.30 68.92
N PRO A 63 -26.04 -14.46 68.31
CA PRO A 63 -25.67 -14.81 66.95
C PRO A 63 -26.23 -13.87 65.87
N ARG A 64 -27.31 -13.12 66.18
CA ARG A 64 -27.91 -12.11 65.29
C ARG A 64 -27.56 -10.67 65.68
N ALA A 65 -26.53 -10.46 66.50
CA ALA A 65 -26.08 -9.11 66.83
C ALA A 65 -25.71 -8.32 65.56
N PRO A 66 -26.09 -7.03 65.46
CA PRO A 66 -25.82 -6.20 64.29
C PRO A 66 -24.33 -5.86 64.15
N LEU A 67 -23.58 -5.89 65.26
CA LEU A 67 -22.16 -5.62 65.34
C LEU A 67 -21.45 -6.73 66.12
N LYS A 68 -20.28 -7.15 65.63
CA LYS A 68 -19.36 -8.05 66.33
C LYS A 68 -18.16 -7.26 66.81
N ARG A 69 -17.80 -7.43 68.08
CA ARG A 69 -16.58 -6.86 68.69
C ARG A 69 -15.34 -7.57 68.12
N VAL A 70 -14.36 -6.82 67.66
CA VAL A 70 -13.12 -7.34 67.05
C VAL A 70 -11.92 -6.52 67.51
N GLU A 71 -10.82 -7.19 67.82
CA GLU A 71 -9.55 -6.53 68.11
C GLU A 71 -8.85 -6.18 66.79
N VAL A 72 -8.59 -4.90 66.55
CA VAL A 72 -8.05 -4.41 65.27
C VAL A 72 -6.52 -4.31 65.32
N HIS A 73 -5.95 -3.80 66.42
CA HIS A 73 -4.50 -3.70 66.64
C HIS A 73 -4.16 -3.35 68.10
N HIS A 74 -3.16 -4.00 68.71
CA HIS A 74 -2.60 -3.71 70.07
C HIS A 74 -3.63 -3.21 71.11
N GLY A 75 -4.61 -4.04 71.49
CA GLY A 75 -5.59 -3.67 72.52
C GLY A 75 -6.66 -2.67 72.08
N THR A 76 -6.65 -2.22 70.82
CA THR A 76 -7.70 -1.38 70.25
C THR A 76 -8.87 -2.24 69.78
N ILE A 77 -10.01 -2.03 70.41
CA ILE A 77 -11.24 -2.78 70.15
C ILE A 77 -12.13 -1.99 69.21
N GLY A 78 -12.44 -2.58 68.05
CA GLY A 78 -13.41 -2.08 67.08
C GLY A 78 -14.69 -2.93 67.04
N PHE A 79 -15.66 -2.47 66.25
CA PHE A 79 -16.90 -3.18 65.97
C PHE A 79 -17.06 -3.31 64.45
N GLN A 80 -17.39 -4.50 63.97
CA GLN A 80 -17.63 -4.77 62.55
C GLN A 80 -19.00 -5.37 62.32
N ILE A 81 -19.56 -5.16 61.12
CA ILE A 81 -20.80 -5.82 60.70
C ILE A 81 -20.48 -7.29 60.39
N PRO A 82 -21.15 -8.28 61.00
CA PRO A 82 -20.93 -9.69 60.67
C PRO A 82 -21.48 -9.97 59.26
N TRP A 83 -20.61 -10.33 58.32
CA TRP A 83 -21.03 -10.63 56.94
C TRP A 83 -22.01 -11.80 56.89
N GLU A 84 -21.90 -12.76 57.82
CA GLU A 84 -22.80 -13.90 57.99
C GLU A 84 -24.25 -13.50 58.31
N ASN A 85 -24.46 -12.28 58.81
CA ASN A 85 -25.77 -11.72 59.14
C ASN A 85 -26.31 -10.78 58.05
N LEU A 86 -25.52 -10.46 57.02
CA LEU A 86 -26.00 -9.72 55.87
C LEU A 86 -27.00 -10.57 55.09
N ARG A 87 -28.17 -9.99 54.82
CA ARG A 87 -29.22 -10.59 53.99
C ARG A 87 -29.55 -9.60 52.90
N PHE A 88 -29.55 -10.05 51.65
CA PHE A 88 -30.03 -9.28 50.53
C PHE A 88 -31.48 -9.68 50.27
N ALA A 89 -32.37 -8.69 50.25
CA ALA A 89 -33.76 -8.89 49.88
C ALA A 89 -34.00 -8.25 48.52
N ILE A 90 -34.70 -8.99 47.64
CA ILE A 90 -35.20 -8.47 46.38
C ILE A 90 -36.64 -8.05 46.61
N GLY A 91 -36.96 -6.79 46.31
CA GLY A 91 -38.24 -6.19 46.63
C GLY A 91 -38.20 -5.32 47.89
N GLY A 92 -38.82 -4.15 47.78
CA GLY A 92 -38.82 -3.10 48.80
C GLY A 92 -39.28 -1.78 48.18
N GLU A 93 -39.78 -0.87 48.99
CA GLU A 93 -40.15 0.45 48.51
C GLU A 93 -38.88 1.28 48.25
N TRP A 94 -38.74 1.79 47.04
CA TRP A 94 -37.66 2.70 46.68
C TRP A 94 -38.17 4.13 46.66
N PHE A 95 -37.32 5.03 47.14
CA PHE A 95 -37.57 6.45 47.12
C PHE A 95 -36.50 7.15 46.28
N HIS A 96 -36.94 8.04 45.39
CA HIS A 96 -36.08 8.88 44.58
C HIS A 96 -36.22 10.33 45.04
N CYS A 97 -35.09 10.98 45.34
CA CYS A 97 -35.07 12.39 45.70
C CYS A 97 -35.00 13.28 44.45
N PRO A 98 -36.06 14.04 44.11
CA PRO A 98 -36.06 14.88 42.90
C PRO A 98 -35.05 16.02 42.95
N SER A 99 -34.56 16.40 44.13
CA SER A 99 -33.62 17.52 44.30
C SER A 99 -32.15 17.13 44.06
N CYS A 100 -31.77 15.88 44.28
CA CYS A 100 -30.36 15.46 44.16
C CYS A 100 -30.14 14.15 43.40
N GLY A 101 -31.21 13.49 42.94
CA GLY A 101 -31.14 12.22 42.21
C GLY A 101 -30.87 10.98 43.07
N GLN A 102 -30.71 11.12 44.39
CA GLN A 102 -30.37 9.99 45.26
C GLN A 102 -31.53 8.98 45.36
N TRP A 103 -31.23 7.72 45.07
CA TRP A 103 -32.07 6.57 45.36
C TRP A 103 -31.79 6.02 46.76
N THR A 104 -32.83 5.62 47.48
CA THR A 104 -32.74 5.01 48.81
C THR A 104 -33.91 4.06 49.06
N SER A 105 -33.68 2.98 49.80
CA SER A 105 -34.74 2.10 50.32
C SER A 105 -35.26 2.55 51.69
N LEU A 106 -34.66 3.61 52.26
CA LEU A 106 -34.98 4.15 53.59
C LEU A 106 -35.25 5.66 53.49
N ALA A 107 -36.45 6.09 53.91
CA ALA A 107 -36.87 7.49 53.93
C ALA A 107 -37.50 7.85 55.29
N ILE A 108 -36.71 7.74 56.37
CA ILE A 108 -37.14 8.08 57.73
C ILE A 108 -37.52 9.57 57.77
N GLY A 109 -38.70 9.90 58.28
CA GLY A 109 -39.21 11.30 58.31
C GLY A 109 -39.42 11.93 56.93
N HIS A 110 -39.44 11.14 55.84
CA HIS A 110 -39.51 11.62 54.46
C HIS A 110 -38.39 12.61 54.06
N VAL A 111 -37.20 12.54 54.68
CA VAL A 111 -36.06 13.40 54.35
C VAL A 111 -34.96 12.66 53.58
N CYS A 112 -34.27 13.38 52.69
CA CYS A 112 -33.20 12.80 51.88
C CYS A 112 -31.93 12.48 52.70
N PRO A 113 -31.38 11.25 52.59
CA PRO A 113 -30.15 10.87 53.30
C PRO A 113 -28.88 11.53 52.75
N ASN A 114 -28.92 12.11 51.54
CA ASN A 114 -27.75 12.74 50.95
C ASN A 114 -27.33 14.00 51.75
N LEU A 115 -26.03 14.17 51.98
CA LEU A 115 -25.49 15.28 52.75
C LEU A 115 -25.80 16.61 52.04
N GLY A 116 -26.26 17.62 52.79
CA GLY A 116 -26.60 18.94 52.22
C GLY A 116 -27.93 19.04 51.45
N CYS A 117 -28.52 17.93 51.01
CA CYS A 117 -29.81 17.94 50.29
C CYS A 117 -31.01 18.11 51.23
N ARG A 118 -31.89 19.09 50.97
CA ARG A 118 -33.17 19.28 51.70
C ARG A 118 -34.39 18.70 50.99
N GLY A 119 -34.18 17.91 49.95
CA GLY A 119 -35.25 17.30 49.18
C GLY A 119 -36.02 16.24 49.96
N VAL A 120 -37.28 16.03 49.56
CA VAL A 120 -38.19 15.01 50.11
C VAL A 120 -38.22 13.83 49.13
N PRO A 121 -37.63 12.67 49.48
CA PRO A 121 -37.68 11.48 48.62
C PRO A 121 -39.12 11.01 48.41
N LYS A 122 -39.49 10.76 47.16
CA LYS A 122 -40.82 10.25 46.79
C LYS A 122 -40.71 8.78 46.40
N LYS A 123 -41.69 7.98 46.81
CA LYS A 123 -41.78 6.57 46.40
C LYS A 123 -41.84 6.49 44.88
N ARG A 124 -40.93 5.73 44.26
CA ARG A 124 -40.80 5.54 42.81
C ARG A 124 -40.32 4.12 42.52
N ASP A 125 -40.77 3.55 41.42
CA ASP A 125 -40.25 2.28 40.94
C ASP A 125 -38.95 2.54 40.15
N PRO A 126 -37.80 1.93 40.52
CA PRO A 126 -36.58 2.02 39.74
C PRO A 126 -36.77 1.61 38.27
N LYS A 127 -37.72 0.70 37.97
CA LYS A 127 -38.01 0.26 36.60
C LYS A 127 -38.50 1.39 35.70
N GLU A 128 -39.22 2.39 36.24
CA GLU A 128 -39.68 3.57 35.48
C GLU A 128 -38.52 4.43 34.97
N PHE A 129 -37.38 4.42 35.68
CA PHE A 129 -36.20 5.25 35.34
C PHE A 129 -35.12 4.46 34.63
N PHE A 130 -34.91 3.21 35.03
CA PHE A 130 -33.82 2.39 34.52
C PHE A 130 -34.30 1.35 33.51
N GLY A 131 -35.59 1.22 33.21
CA GLY A 131 -36.13 0.19 32.32
C GLY A 131 -35.47 0.16 30.93
N GLU A 132 -35.08 1.31 30.40
CA GLU A 132 -34.36 1.42 29.12
C GLU A 132 -32.83 1.46 29.26
N HIS A 133 -32.31 1.44 30.49
CA HIS A 133 -30.89 1.53 30.76
C HIS A 133 -30.20 0.19 30.45
N TYR A 134 -29.10 0.23 29.71
CA TYR A 134 -28.35 -0.96 29.28
C TYR A 134 -28.06 -1.94 30.44
N TYR A 135 -27.48 -1.44 31.53
CA TYR A 135 -27.13 -2.27 32.69
C TYR A 135 -28.35 -2.84 33.42
N TRP A 136 -29.49 -2.15 33.38
CA TRP A 136 -30.73 -2.71 33.93
C TRP A 136 -31.17 -3.91 33.09
N SER A 137 -31.26 -3.77 31.77
CA SER A 137 -31.62 -4.87 30.87
C SER A 137 -30.64 -6.06 30.93
N LEU A 138 -29.34 -5.78 31.14
CA LEU A 138 -28.30 -6.78 31.29
C LEU A 138 -28.45 -7.57 32.60
N TYR A 139 -28.65 -6.88 33.72
CA TYR A 139 -28.74 -7.51 35.04
C TYR A 139 -30.12 -8.06 35.38
N SER A 140 -31.19 -7.54 34.75
CA SER A 140 -32.54 -8.09 34.84
C SER A 140 -32.72 -9.36 34.00
N GLY A 141 -31.80 -9.62 33.07
CA GLY A 141 -31.90 -10.72 32.11
C GLY A 141 -32.88 -10.47 30.95
N GLU A 142 -33.44 -9.26 30.83
CA GLU A 142 -34.33 -8.87 29.72
C GLU A 142 -33.57 -8.87 28.38
N LYS A 143 -32.28 -8.52 28.39
CA LYS A 143 -31.37 -8.64 27.23
C LYS A 143 -30.11 -9.39 27.66
N PRO A 144 -30.10 -10.73 27.63
CA PRO A 144 -28.92 -11.50 28.02
C PRO A 144 -27.75 -11.22 27.05
N PRO A 145 -26.50 -11.28 27.53
CA PRO A 145 -25.34 -11.11 26.67
C PRO A 145 -25.28 -12.21 25.62
N THR A 146 -25.10 -11.83 24.36
CA THR A 146 -24.89 -12.78 23.25
C THR A 146 -23.52 -13.45 23.41
N PRO A 147 -23.42 -14.78 23.38
CA PRO A 147 -22.14 -15.46 23.45
C PRO A 147 -21.33 -15.18 22.18
N PHE A 148 -20.06 -14.81 22.34
CA PHE A 148 -19.16 -14.69 21.20
C PHE A 148 -18.63 -16.06 20.78
N THR A 149 -18.83 -16.39 19.51
CA THR A 149 -18.29 -17.58 18.86
C THR A 149 -17.39 -17.13 17.72
N ALA A 150 -16.08 -17.23 17.97
CA ALA A 150 -15.06 -16.86 17.01
C ALA A 150 -14.61 -18.07 16.19
N ARG A 151 -14.49 -17.90 14.87
CA ARG A 151 -13.85 -18.86 13.97
C ARG A 151 -12.79 -18.17 13.13
N GLU A 152 -11.72 -18.88 12.80
CA GLU A 152 -10.70 -18.36 11.90
C GLU A 152 -11.22 -18.37 10.46
N HIS A 153 -10.72 -17.45 9.65
CA HIS A 153 -10.87 -17.48 8.21
C HIS A 153 -9.55 -17.11 7.56
N THR A 154 -8.83 -18.13 7.13
CA THR A 154 -7.49 -18.01 6.56
C THR A 154 -7.38 -18.89 5.32
N ALA A 155 -6.35 -18.66 4.50
CA ALA A 155 -6.06 -19.50 3.34
C ALA A 155 -5.63 -20.94 3.73
N GLN A 156 -5.50 -21.23 5.03
CA GLN A 156 -5.16 -22.55 5.57
C GLN A 156 -6.39 -23.46 5.71
N LEU A 157 -7.60 -22.91 5.66
CA LEU A 157 -8.82 -23.71 5.66
C LEU A 157 -9.13 -24.24 4.26
N SER A 158 -9.76 -25.41 4.20
CA SER A 158 -10.31 -25.92 2.95
C SER A 158 -11.38 -24.95 2.42
N PRO A 159 -11.51 -24.78 1.09
CA PRO A 159 -12.52 -23.89 0.51
C PRO A 159 -13.94 -24.17 1.00
N ALA A 160 -14.27 -25.46 1.21
CA ALA A 160 -15.56 -25.88 1.72
C ALA A 160 -15.80 -25.41 3.16
N LEU A 161 -14.80 -25.55 4.04
CA LEU A 161 -14.92 -25.14 5.45
C LEU A 161 -14.95 -23.60 5.58
N ALA A 162 -14.09 -22.89 4.84
CA ALA A 162 -14.08 -21.43 4.81
C ALA A 162 -15.45 -20.86 4.37
N SER A 163 -16.04 -21.42 3.30
CA SER A 163 -17.36 -21.04 2.81
C SER A 163 -18.47 -21.32 3.84
N ALA A 164 -18.39 -22.44 4.56
CA ALA A 164 -19.34 -22.75 5.62
C ALA A 164 -19.27 -21.75 6.79
N TYR A 165 -18.05 -21.37 7.21
CA TYR A 165 -17.84 -20.36 8.25
C TYR A 165 -18.33 -18.98 7.82
N GLN A 166 -18.05 -18.58 6.58
CA GLN A 166 -18.55 -17.32 6.01
C GLN A 166 -20.08 -17.31 6.00
N THR A 167 -20.71 -18.39 5.53
CA THR A 167 -22.18 -18.50 5.52
C THR A 167 -22.78 -18.42 6.93
N ALA A 168 -22.15 -19.05 7.92
CA ALA A 168 -22.62 -18.97 9.31
C ALA A 168 -22.49 -17.56 9.89
N PHE A 169 -21.44 -16.82 9.50
CA PHE A 169 -21.24 -15.45 9.91
C PHE A 169 -22.27 -14.51 9.28
N GLU A 170 -22.51 -14.62 7.97
CA GLU A 170 -23.48 -13.78 7.24
C GLU A 170 -24.93 -14.04 7.68
N ARG A 171 -25.30 -15.31 7.88
CA ARG A 171 -26.68 -15.70 8.24
C ARG A 171 -26.92 -15.78 9.74
N GLY A 172 -25.87 -15.57 10.55
CA GLY A 172 -25.91 -15.73 12.01
C GLY A 172 -25.92 -17.18 12.51
N ALA A 173 -26.08 -18.19 11.64
CA ALA A 173 -25.88 -19.61 11.98
C ALA A 173 -25.72 -20.52 10.74
N HIS A 174 -25.07 -21.66 10.92
CA HIS A 174 -24.96 -22.75 9.94
C HIS A 174 -25.41 -24.09 10.57
N PRO A 175 -26.08 -25.00 9.84
CA PRO A 175 -26.55 -26.29 10.38
C PRO A 175 -25.47 -27.10 11.10
N ASP A 176 -24.28 -27.18 10.52
CA ASP A 176 -23.18 -28.00 11.06
C ASP A 176 -22.29 -27.28 12.08
N TYR A 177 -22.26 -25.94 12.07
CA TYR A 177 -21.27 -25.16 12.82
C TYR A 177 -21.87 -24.17 13.83
N GLY A 178 -23.19 -24.06 13.89
CA GLY A 178 -23.90 -23.17 14.80
C GLY A 178 -23.70 -21.70 14.45
N GLN A 179 -23.85 -20.84 15.45
CA GLN A 179 -23.69 -19.39 15.33
C GLN A 179 -22.22 -19.00 15.28
N ILE A 180 -21.85 -18.15 14.32
CA ILE A 180 -20.56 -17.47 14.26
C ILE A 180 -20.83 -15.97 14.21
N ASN A 181 -20.26 -15.20 15.12
CA ASN A 181 -20.42 -13.74 15.17
C ASN A 181 -19.08 -13.00 15.25
N ILE A 182 -17.96 -13.72 15.23
CA ILE A 182 -16.62 -13.17 15.07
C ILE A 182 -15.86 -14.03 14.06
N LEU A 183 -15.27 -13.39 13.05
CA LEU A 183 -14.28 -14.02 12.17
C LEU A 183 -12.90 -13.44 12.45
N SER A 184 -11.95 -14.31 12.78
CA SER A 184 -10.53 -13.97 12.93
C SER A 184 -9.83 -14.17 11.58
N CYS A 185 -9.61 -13.07 10.88
CA CYS A 185 -9.22 -13.07 9.48
C CYS A 185 -7.73 -12.75 9.29
N SER A 186 -7.11 -13.37 8.27
CA SER A 186 -5.83 -12.89 7.72
C SER A 186 -6.07 -11.95 6.53
N THR A 187 -5.15 -11.85 5.58
CA THR A 187 -5.31 -11.07 4.34
C THR A 187 -6.42 -11.58 3.43
N THR A 188 -7.10 -12.69 3.75
CA THR A 188 -8.18 -13.28 2.94
C THR A 188 -9.37 -12.33 2.73
N PHE A 189 -9.56 -11.34 3.61
CA PHE A 189 -10.59 -10.32 3.48
C PHE A 189 -10.02 -8.92 3.14
N GLU A 190 -8.73 -8.81 2.81
CA GLU A 190 -8.21 -7.58 2.19
C GLU A 190 -8.71 -7.43 0.74
N LEU A 191 -8.90 -8.54 0.02
CA LEU A 191 -9.52 -8.59 -1.31
C LEU A 191 -11.06 -8.72 -1.23
N GLY A 192 -11.75 -8.13 -2.22
CA GLY A 192 -13.17 -7.74 -2.30
C GLY A 192 -14.32 -8.72 -1.98
N VAL A 193 -14.17 -9.65 -1.03
CA VAL A 193 -15.29 -10.47 -0.55
C VAL A 193 -16.31 -9.59 0.17
N ASP A 194 -17.57 -9.71 -0.22
CA ASP A 194 -18.67 -8.98 0.40
C ASP A 194 -19.15 -9.75 1.64
N LEU A 195 -19.08 -9.11 2.81
CA LEU A 195 -19.52 -9.68 4.09
C LEU A 195 -20.84 -9.05 4.57
N GLY A 196 -21.52 -8.30 3.69
CA GLY A 196 -22.75 -7.58 4.03
C GLY A 196 -22.50 -6.39 4.98
N ASP A 197 -23.41 -6.18 5.92
CA ASP A 197 -23.44 -5.02 6.83
C ASP A 197 -22.52 -5.22 8.05
N LEU A 198 -21.21 -5.37 7.81
CA LEU A 198 -20.24 -5.46 8.91
C LEU A 198 -20.23 -4.14 9.71
N GLU A 199 -20.47 -4.21 11.01
CA GLU A 199 -20.51 -3.02 11.87
C GLU A 199 -19.13 -2.67 12.47
N ALA A 200 -18.32 -3.70 12.77
CA ALA A 200 -17.08 -3.53 13.52
C ALA A 200 -15.90 -4.31 12.94
N VAL A 201 -14.71 -3.69 12.95
CA VAL A 201 -13.42 -4.31 12.61
C VAL A 201 -12.43 -4.08 13.75
N PHE A 202 -11.78 -5.16 14.19
CA PHE A 202 -10.70 -5.13 15.17
C PHE A 202 -9.38 -5.49 14.50
N LEU A 203 -8.41 -4.59 14.56
CA LEU A 203 -7.05 -4.80 14.05
C LEU A 203 -6.14 -5.09 15.25
N ARG A 204 -5.50 -6.27 15.27
CA ARG A 204 -4.63 -6.72 16.37
C ARG A 204 -3.36 -5.88 16.52
N ASP A 205 -2.86 -5.36 15.41
CA ASP A 205 -1.62 -4.62 15.24
C ASP A 205 -1.82 -3.55 14.16
N VAL A 206 -0.97 -2.53 14.15
CA VAL A 206 -1.01 -1.50 13.12
C VAL A 206 -0.64 -2.12 11.77
N PRO A 207 -1.50 -2.03 10.73
CA PRO A 207 -1.18 -2.58 9.41
C PRO A 207 0.12 -2.03 8.83
N PRO A 208 0.82 -2.77 7.94
CA PRO A 208 2.11 -2.33 7.41
C PRO A 208 2.05 -1.02 6.64
N THR A 209 0.96 -0.76 5.90
CA THR A 209 0.78 0.44 5.08
C THR A 209 -0.64 1.03 5.23
N PRO A 210 -0.82 2.33 4.90
CA PRO A 210 -2.14 2.96 4.80
C PRO A 210 -3.11 2.23 3.86
N ALA A 211 -2.60 1.61 2.79
CA ALA A 211 -3.40 0.83 1.86
C ALA A 211 -4.04 -0.39 2.54
N ASN A 212 -3.24 -1.14 3.30
CA ASN A 212 -3.74 -2.29 4.08
C ASN A 212 -4.74 -1.83 5.13
N TYR A 213 -4.47 -0.71 5.81
CA TYR A 213 -5.40 -0.15 6.78
C TYR A 213 -6.76 0.19 6.15
N GLN A 214 -6.78 0.93 5.04
CA GLN A 214 -8.02 1.31 4.38
C GLN A 214 -8.79 0.10 3.83
N GLN A 215 -8.11 -0.89 3.27
CA GLN A 215 -8.75 -2.12 2.79
C GLN A 215 -9.39 -2.94 3.90
N ARG A 216 -8.76 -2.99 5.08
CA ARG A 216 -9.30 -3.70 6.27
C ARG A 216 -10.41 -2.89 6.96
N ALA A 217 -10.18 -1.60 7.19
CA ALA A 217 -11.12 -0.70 7.85
C ALA A 217 -12.39 -0.47 7.00
N GLY A 218 -12.24 -0.35 5.67
CA GLY A 218 -13.34 -0.19 4.70
C GLY A 218 -14.24 -1.42 4.53
N ARG A 219 -14.05 -2.45 5.36
CA ARG A 219 -14.99 -3.56 5.49
C ARG A 219 -16.17 -3.22 6.38
N ALA A 220 -16.00 -2.33 7.35
CA ALA A 220 -17.10 -1.88 8.21
C ALA A 220 -17.90 -0.72 7.58
N GLY A 221 -19.19 -0.65 7.89
CA GLY A 221 -20.08 0.48 7.55
C GLY A 221 -20.48 0.58 6.09
N ARG A 222 -20.71 -0.56 5.41
CA ARG A 222 -21.24 -0.59 4.05
C ARG A 222 -22.75 -0.38 3.96
N GLY A 223 -23.47 -0.63 5.06
CA GLY A 223 -24.92 -0.48 5.15
C GLY A 223 -25.38 0.98 5.29
N VAL A 224 -26.56 1.30 4.75
CA VAL A 224 -27.15 2.64 4.87
C VAL A 224 -27.57 2.88 6.32
N GLY A 225 -26.87 3.79 7.02
CA GLY A 225 -27.24 4.23 8.37
C GLY A 225 -26.47 3.58 9.53
N THR A 226 -25.49 2.70 9.27
CA THR A 226 -24.61 2.15 10.31
C THR A 226 -23.30 2.93 10.43
N ALA A 227 -22.91 3.30 11.65
CA ALA A 227 -21.61 3.88 11.91
C ALA A 227 -20.57 2.76 11.98
N ALA A 228 -19.55 2.80 11.12
CA ALA A 228 -18.43 1.88 11.18
C ALA A 228 -17.63 2.06 12.47
N PHE A 229 -17.36 0.98 13.19
CA PHE A 229 -16.47 0.98 14.34
C PHE A 229 -15.17 0.25 14.01
N VAL A 230 -14.05 0.97 13.98
CA VAL A 230 -12.73 0.39 13.72
C VAL A 230 -11.83 0.65 14.91
N THR A 231 -11.28 -0.41 15.50
CA THR A 231 -10.31 -0.32 16.61
C THR A 231 -9.01 -0.98 16.21
N THR A 232 -7.90 -0.25 16.35
CA THR A 232 -6.55 -0.74 16.16
C THR A 232 -5.85 -0.87 17.50
N PHE A 233 -5.42 -2.07 17.84
CA PHE A 233 -4.54 -2.33 18.97
C PHE A 233 -3.09 -2.12 18.52
N THR A 234 -2.31 -1.39 19.32
CA THR A 234 -0.89 -1.12 19.05
C THR A 234 -0.02 -1.94 20.00
N LEU A 235 0.99 -2.61 19.44
CA LEU A 235 1.97 -3.37 20.21
C LEU A 235 3.16 -2.47 20.60
N ASP A 236 4.01 -2.97 21.50
CA ASP A 236 5.27 -2.34 21.90
C ASP A 236 6.34 -2.57 20.81
N ARG A 237 6.13 -1.97 19.65
CA ARG A 237 7.00 -2.02 18.47
C ARG A 237 7.14 -0.63 17.90
N SER A 238 8.31 -0.31 17.36
CA SER A 238 8.61 1.01 16.79
C SER A 238 7.60 1.46 15.72
N HIS A 239 7.08 0.52 14.91
CA HIS A 239 6.02 0.77 13.91
C HIS A 239 4.73 1.24 14.56
N ASP A 240 4.26 0.43 15.51
CA ASP A 240 3.01 0.63 16.22
C ASP A 240 3.06 1.90 17.08
N GLU A 241 4.19 2.17 17.74
CA GLU A 241 4.42 3.40 18.51
C GLU A 241 4.38 4.66 17.62
N HIS A 242 5.01 4.63 16.44
CA HIS A 242 4.98 5.76 15.50
C HIS A 242 3.55 6.08 15.09
N TYR A 243 2.79 5.09 14.66
CA TYR A 243 1.41 5.31 14.22
C TYR A 243 0.40 5.48 15.37
N PHE A 244 0.76 5.10 16.60
CA PHE A 244 0.02 5.50 17.79
C PHE A 244 0.18 7.00 18.06
N ALA A 245 1.39 7.54 17.90
CA ALA A 245 1.67 8.96 18.04
C ALA A 245 1.15 9.80 16.86
N PHE A 246 1.17 9.24 15.64
CA PHE A 246 0.78 9.90 14.39
C PHE A 246 -0.31 9.12 13.62
N PRO A 247 -1.49 8.89 14.19
CA PRO A 247 -2.53 8.05 13.58
C PRO A 247 -3.05 8.60 12.24
N GLU A 248 -3.01 9.91 12.03
CA GLU A 248 -3.44 10.53 10.76
C GLU A 248 -2.62 10.03 9.57
N GLU A 249 -1.34 9.72 9.74
CA GLU A 249 -0.48 9.20 8.68
C GLU A 249 -0.90 7.80 8.19
N MET A 250 -1.49 6.98 9.07
CA MET A 250 -2.02 5.66 8.72
C MET A 250 -3.43 5.76 8.12
N VAL A 251 -4.29 6.59 8.72
CA VAL A 251 -5.71 6.68 8.33
C VAL A 251 -5.90 7.47 7.03
N ARG A 252 -5.22 8.62 6.90
CA ARG A 252 -5.26 9.50 5.72
C ARG A 252 -4.02 9.39 4.84
N GLY A 253 -3.17 8.40 5.10
CA GLY A 253 -1.91 8.20 4.39
C GLY A 253 -2.08 8.17 2.88
N PHE A 254 -1.12 8.76 2.17
CA PHE A 254 -1.15 8.82 0.71
C PHE A 254 -1.04 7.40 0.11
N LEU A 255 -2.07 7.00 -0.64
CA LEU A 255 -2.03 5.77 -1.42
C LEU A 255 -1.31 6.02 -2.74
N LYS A 256 -0.14 5.41 -2.90
CA LYS A 256 0.57 5.43 -4.18
C LYS A 256 -0.16 4.48 -5.15
N THR A 257 -0.64 4.99 -6.28
CA THR A 257 -1.13 4.12 -7.37
C THR A 257 0.04 3.25 -7.84
N PRO A 258 -0.08 1.91 -7.82
CA PRO A 258 0.96 1.02 -8.31
C PRO A 258 1.14 1.24 -9.81
N LEU A 259 2.38 1.33 -10.27
CA LEU A 259 2.69 1.42 -11.69
C LEU A 259 2.88 0.03 -12.25
N LEU A 260 2.17 -0.28 -13.34
CA LEU A 260 2.37 -1.53 -14.06
C LEU A 260 3.26 -1.24 -15.27
N ASN A 261 4.48 -1.78 -15.26
CA ASN A 261 5.34 -1.72 -16.44
C ASN A 261 5.02 -2.89 -17.38
N LEU A 262 4.08 -2.66 -18.31
CA LEU A 262 3.68 -3.64 -19.33
C LEU A 262 4.73 -3.80 -20.44
N GLU A 263 5.72 -2.92 -20.48
CA GLU A 263 6.77 -2.89 -21.51
C GLU A 263 8.09 -3.51 -21.00
N ASN A 264 8.09 -4.13 -19.82
CA ASN A 264 9.26 -4.78 -19.28
C ASN A 264 9.69 -5.96 -20.20
N PRO A 265 10.81 -5.85 -20.93
CA PRO A 265 11.20 -6.84 -21.92
C PRO A 265 11.51 -8.19 -21.27
N LEU A 266 11.94 -8.23 -20.01
CA LEU A 266 12.25 -9.48 -19.30
C LEU A 266 10.97 -10.28 -19.02
N ILE A 267 9.92 -9.60 -18.56
CA ILE A 267 8.62 -10.24 -18.27
C ILE A 267 7.99 -10.72 -19.58
N VAL A 268 7.97 -9.85 -20.60
CA VAL A 268 7.41 -10.19 -21.92
C VAL A 268 8.14 -11.39 -22.52
N ASN A 269 9.48 -11.41 -22.52
CA ASN A 269 10.25 -12.54 -23.05
C ASN A 269 9.93 -13.87 -22.36
N ARG A 270 9.71 -13.88 -21.04
CA ARG A 270 9.33 -15.12 -20.32
C ARG A 270 7.92 -15.59 -20.69
N HIS A 271 6.98 -14.68 -20.93
CA HIS A 271 5.67 -15.06 -21.46
C HIS A 271 5.75 -15.59 -22.89
N LEU A 272 6.55 -14.96 -23.74
CA LEU A 272 6.81 -15.45 -25.10
C LEU A 272 7.43 -16.84 -25.06
N ASN A 273 8.41 -17.07 -24.17
CA ASN A 273 8.98 -18.39 -23.91
C ASN A 273 7.89 -19.38 -23.50
N ALA A 274 6.98 -19.03 -22.59
CA ALA A 274 5.90 -19.91 -22.16
C ALA A 274 4.95 -20.30 -23.30
N VAL A 275 4.59 -19.35 -24.18
CA VAL A 275 3.74 -19.60 -25.36
C VAL A 275 4.45 -20.51 -26.36
N LEU A 276 5.71 -20.19 -26.70
CA LEU A 276 6.53 -21.01 -27.59
C LEU A 276 6.76 -22.42 -27.06
N LEU A 277 7.10 -22.52 -25.77
CA LEU A 277 7.39 -23.79 -25.11
C LEU A 277 6.13 -24.64 -24.97
N SER A 278 4.96 -24.03 -24.78
CA SER A 278 3.66 -24.74 -24.79
C SER A 278 3.43 -25.46 -26.13
N SER A 279 3.70 -24.77 -27.24
CA SER A 279 3.58 -25.36 -28.59
C SER A 279 4.62 -26.45 -28.83
N LEU A 280 5.87 -26.22 -28.41
CA LEU A 280 6.96 -27.19 -28.50
C LEU A 280 6.65 -28.47 -27.69
N VAL A 281 6.28 -28.32 -26.42
CA VAL A 281 5.94 -29.42 -25.51
C VAL A 281 4.74 -30.20 -26.03
N ARG A 282 3.76 -29.54 -26.66
CA ARG A 282 2.63 -30.21 -27.31
C ARG A 282 3.08 -31.11 -28.47
N GLN A 283 3.99 -30.63 -29.32
CA GLN A 283 4.56 -31.46 -30.40
C GLN A 283 5.36 -32.64 -29.83
N ILE A 284 6.19 -32.41 -28.80
CA ILE A 284 6.96 -33.47 -28.14
C ILE A 284 6.03 -34.53 -27.52
N ASN A 285 5.03 -34.10 -26.73
CA ASN A 285 4.09 -35.01 -26.07
C ASN A 285 3.24 -35.82 -27.05
N THR A 286 2.94 -35.27 -28.23
CA THR A 286 2.11 -35.94 -29.23
C THR A 286 2.92 -36.90 -30.09
N ASN A 287 4.14 -36.52 -30.48
CA ASN A 287 4.88 -37.18 -31.56
C ASN A 287 6.14 -37.91 -31.09
N ILE A 288 6.63 -37.64 -29.88
CA ILE A 288 7.95 -38.08 -29.42
C ILE A 288 7.82 -38.86 -28.11
N GLN A 289 7.48 -38.19 -27.00
CA GLN A 289 7.30 -38.84 -25.70
C GLN A 289 6.54 -37.96 -24.70
N VAL A 290 5.94 -38.60 -23.70
CA VAL A 290 5.26 -37.91 -22.60
C VAL A 290 6.28 -37.31 -21.62
N ILE A 291 6.26 -35.99 -21.50
CA ILE A 291 7.07 -35.23 -20.55
C ILE A 291 6.41 -35.31 -19.17
N SER A 292 7.11 -35.96 -18.23
CA SER A 292 6.68 -36.13 -16.83
C SER A 292 7.71 -35.61 -15.81
N SER A 293 8.92 -35.30 -16.28
CA SER A 293 10.07 -34.85 -15.48
C SER A 293 11.01 -34.02 -16.34
N ILE A 294 11.94 -33.30 -15.70
CA ILE A 294 12.95 -32.52 -16.40
C ILE A 294 13.87 -33.39 -17.29
N GLU A 295 14.20 -34.62 -16.89
CA GLU A 295 14.97 -35.54 -17.72
C GLU A 295 14.22 -35.91 -19.01
N SER A 296 12.94 -36.27 -18.90
CA SER A 296 12.09 -36.56 -20.07
C SER A 296 11.88 -35.32 -20.96
N PHE A 297 11.86 -34.12 -20.38
CA PHE A 297 11.82 -32.88 -21.15
C PHE A 297 13.08 -32.73 -22.02
N TRP A 298 14.27 -32.89 -21.44
CA TRP A 298 15.52 -32.75 -22.19
C TRP A 298 15.68 -33.78 -23.30
N ILE A 299 15.38 -35.05 -23.01
CA ILE A 299 15.42 -36.13 -24.01
C ILE A 299 14.46 -35.79 -25.17
N GLY A 300 13.27 -35.29 -24.85
CA GLY A 300 12.23 -34.99 -25.84
C GLY A 300 12.62 -33.79 -26.70
N TYR A 301 13.21 -32.77 -26.07
CA TYR A 301 13.72 -31.58 -26.76
C TYR A 301 14.89 -31.90 -27.70
N GLU A 302 15.82 -32.76 -27.29
CA GLU A 302 16.92 -33.21 -28.15
C GLU A 302 16.42 -33.98 -29.37
N GLN A 303 15.53 -34.96 -29.18
CA GLN A 303 14.93 -35.73 -30.27
C GLN A 303 14.12 -34.82 -31.22
N TRP A 304 13.41 -33.83 -30.67
CA TRP A 304 12.69 -32.85 -31.47
C TRP A 304 13.64 -32.00 -32.32
N LEU A 305 14.76 -31.55 -31.74
CA LEU A 305 15.79 -30.79 -32.46
C LEU A 305 16.45 -31.63 -33.56
N GLU A 306 16.66 -32.93 -33.35
CA GLU A 306 17.17 -33.85 -34.37
C GLU A 306 16.20 -33.99 -35.55
N GLN A 307 14.89 -34.00 -35.28
CA GLN A 307 13.85 -34.11 -36.32
C GLN A 307 13.66 -32.81 -37.13
N HIS A 308 13.76 -31.64 -36.50
CA HIS A 308 13.39 -30.35 -37.11
C HIS A 308 14.59 -29.45 -37.46
N GLY A 309 15.79 -29.81 -37.00
CA GLY A 309 17.03 -29.07 -37.24
C GLY A 309 17.12 -27.72 -36.51
N ALA A 310 18.20 -26.97 -36.78
CA ALA A 310 18.51 -25.72 -36.08
C ALA A 310 17.47 -24.59 -36.29
N THR A 311 16.66 -24.67 -37.34
CA THR A 311 15.60 -23.70 -37.65
C THR A 311 14.23 -24.12 -37.13
N GLY A 312 14.09 -25.29 -36.49
CA GLY A 312 12.79 -25.79 -36.02
C GLY A 312 12.06 -24.81 -35.09
N LEU A 313 12.78 -24.17 -34.16
CA LEU A 313 12.17 -23.15 -33.27
C LEU A 313 11.67 -21.92 -34.04
N HIS A 314 12.36 -21.54 -35.11
CA HIS A 314 11.94 -20.44 -35.96
C HIS A 314 10.67 -20.80 -36.75
N GLN A 315 10.57 -22.04 -37.26
CA GLN A 315 9.36 -22.51 -37.94
C GLN A 315 8.17 -22.54 -36.98
N LEU A 316 8.34 -23.11 -35.79
CA LEU A 316 7.32 -23.13 -34.76
C LEU A 316 6.86 -21.71 -34.36
N TYR A 317 7.80 -20.77 -34.25
CA TYR A 317 7.47 -19.36 -34.00
C TYR A 317 6.61 -18.76 -35.12
N GLN A 318 6.91 -19.04 -36.39
CA GLN A 318 6.08 -18.55 -37.50
C GLN A 318 4.66 -19.14 -37.47
N GLU A 319 4.49 -20.40 -37.07
CA GLU A 319 3.18 -21.05 -36.95
C GLU A 319 2.27 -20.36 -35.92
N ILE A 320 2.84 -19.87 -34.82
CA ILE A 320 2.10 -19.24 -33.73
C ILE A 320 2.23 -17.72 -33.70
N LYS A 321 2.87 -17.12 -34.71
CA LYS A 321 3.16 -15.68 -34.76
C LYS A 321 1.91 -14.83 -34.61
N SER A 322 0.82 -15.20 -35.30
CA SER A 322 -0.46 -14.46 -35.20
C SER A 322 -1.05 -14.48 -33.79
N GLN A 323 -0.86 -15.56 -33.04
CA GLN A 323 -1.29 -15.64 -31.64
C GLN A 323 -0.41 -14.76 -30.76
N ILE A 324 0.92 -14.79 -30.97
CA ILE A 324 1.87 -13.94 -30.25
C ILE A 324 1.58 -12.44 -30.51
N ASP A 325 1.43 -12.05 -31.77
CA ASP A 325 1.16 -10.67 -32.17
C ASP A 325 -0.17 -10.17 -31.56
N SER A 326 -1.17 -11.03 -31.41
CA SER A 326 -2.44 -10.68 -30.73
C SER A 326 -2.34 -10.50 -29.22
N LEU A 327 -1.29 -11.04 -28.60
CA LEU A 327 -1.05 -10.97 -27.14
C LEU A 327 -0.13 -9.81 -26.76
N LEU A 328 0.62 -9.25 -27.72
CA LEU A 328 1.51 -8.13 -27.48
C LEU A 328 0.73 -6.79 -27.47
N PRO A 329 0.98 -5.90 -26.50
CA PRO A 329 0.40 -4.55 -26.52
C PRO A 329 0.84 -3.79 -27.77
N ASN A 330 -0.06 -2.98 -28.35
CA ASN A 330 0.27 -2.12 -29.51
C ASN A 330 1.42 -1.14 -29.25
N SER A 331 1.74 -0.83 -27.99
CA SER A 331 2.84 0.04 -27.59
C SER A 331 4.19 -0.68 -27.44
N PHE A 332 4.22 -2.03 -27.58
CA PHE A 332 5.45 -2.78 -27.40
C PHE A 332 6.46 -2.43 -28.52
N PRO A 333 7.67 -1.95 -28.21
CA PRO A 333 8.56 -1.45 -29.23
C PRO A 333 9.02 -2.60 -30.15
N PRO A 334 8.98 -2.42 -31.49
CA PRO A 334 9.42 -3.44 -32.43
C PRO A 334 10.91 -3.79 -32.31
N GLU A 335 11.71 -2.92 -31.69
CA GLU A 335 13.11 -3.20 -31.35
C GLU A 335 13.28 -4.33 -30.32
N TYR A 336 12.23 -4.65 -29.54
CA TYR A 336 12.22 -5.75 -28.57
C TYR A 336 11.52 -7.03 -29.10
N GLY A 337 11.18 -7.13 -30.40
CA GLY A 337 10.79 -8.40 -31.03
C GLY A 337 11.07 -8.48 -32.54
N PRO A 338 11.61 -9.58 -33.12
CA PRO A 338 11.99 -10.88 -32.56
C PRO A 338 13.50 -11.19 -32.68
N ASN A 339 14.13 -11.44 -31.52
CA ASN A 339 15.14 -12.50 -31.35
C ASN A 339 14.55 -13.66 -30.51
N SER A 340 13.22 -13.83 -30.49
CA SER A 340 12.53 -14.73 -29.52
C SER A 340 12.88 -16.22 -29.64
N PRO A 341 13.11 -16.84 -30.82
CA PRO A 341 13.51 -18.25 -30.88
C PRO A 341 14.96 -18.46 -30.44
N ASP A 342 15.85 -17.52 -30.78
CA ASP A 342 17.26 -17.55 -30.39
C ASP A 342 17.45 -17.28 -28.89
N GLN A 343 16.65 -16.36 -28.33
CA GLN A 343 16.62 -16.08 -26.90
C GLN A 343 16.15 -17.31 -26.12
N LEU A 344 15.02 -17.93 -26.51
CA LEU A 344 14.54 -19.17 -25.89
C LEU A 344 15.59 -20.28 -25.98
N ARG A 345 16.24 -20.45 -27.14
CA ARG A 345 17.33 -21.41 -27.31
C ARG A 345 18.51 -21.13 -26.37
N CYS A 346 18.89 -19.87 -26.21
CA CYS A 346 19.95 -19.45 -25.30
C CYS A 346 19.58 -19.76 -23.84
N ASP A 347 18.35 -19.43 -23.44
CA ASP A 347 17.85 -19.65 -22.08
C ASP A 347 17.73 -21.15 -21.76
N LEU A 348 17.21 -21.96 -22.69
CA LEU A 348 17.18 -23.42 -22.56
C LEU A 348 18.57 -24.03 -22.51
N LYS A 349 19.52 -23.52 -23.30
CA LYS A 349 20.92 -23.96 -23.25
C LYS A 349 21.53 -23.70 -21.88
N LYS A 350 21.39 -22.48 -21.34
CA LYS A 350 21.88 -22.13 -19.99
C LYS A 350 21.24 -23.02 -18.92
N ALA A 351 19.93 -23.26 -19.00
CA ALA A 351 19.22 -24.13 -18.06
C ALA A 351 19.70 -25.59 -18.13
N LYS A 352 19.98 -26.10 -19.34
CA LYS A 352 20.52 -27.44 -19.56
C LYS A 352 21.96 -27.59 -19.09
N ASP A 353 22.83 -26.62 -19.39
CA ASP A 353 24.22 -26.60 -18.93
C ASP A 353 24.27 -26.65 -17.39
N TYR A 354 23.35 -25.95 -16.73
CA TYR A 354 23.18 -26.03 -15.29
C TYR A 354 22.76 -27.42 -14.82
N TYR A 355 21.71 -28.00 -15.42
CA TYR A 355 21.22 -29.35 -15.10
C TYR A 355 22.35 -30.39 -15.20
N LEU A 356 23.15 -30.32 -16.26
CA LEU A 356 24.29 -31.21 -16.47
C LEU A 356 25.40 -30.98 -15.43
N LYS A 357 25.75 -29.72 -15.16
CA LYS A 357 26.78 -29.38 -14.17
C LYS A 357 26.39 -29.86 -12.76
N GLU A 358 25.11 -29.76 -12.40
CA GLU A 358 24.62 -30.25 -11.10
C GLU A 358 24.74 -31.79 -11.02
N LEU A 359 24.30 -32.51 -12.06
CA LEU A 359 24.44 -33.97 -12.12
C LEU A 359 25.90 -34.42 -12.07
N GLU A 360 26.78 -33.77 -12.83
CA GLU A 360 28.23 -34.05 -12.87
C GLU A 360 28.88 -33.87 -11.49
N MET A 361 28.49 -32.82 -10.76
CA MET A 361 28.97 -32.58 -9.39
C MET A 361 28.66 -33.77 -8.47
N TYR A 362 27.43 -34.29 -8.50
CA TYR A 362 27.03 -35.45 -7.68
C TYR A 362 27.67 -36.75 -8.18
N GLU A 363 27.87 -36.91 -9.48
CA GLU A 363 28.54 -38.08 -10.07
C GLU A 363 30.02 -38.14 -9.68
N LYS A 364 30.71 -36.98 -9.70
CA LYS A 364 32.08 -36.87 -9.21
C LYS A 364 32.16 -37.22 -7.72
N ALA A 365 31.26 -36.65 -6.90
CA ALA A 365 31.19 -36.98 -5.48
C ALA A 365 30.92 -38.47 -5.22
N PHE A 366 30.11 -39.12 -6.06
CA PHE A 366 29.82 -40.55 -5.98
C PHE A 366 31.07 -41.39 -6.31
N THR A 367 31.81 -41.00 -7.34
CA THR A 367 33.05 -41.66 -7.75
C THR A 367 34.12 -41.53 -6.66
N GLU A 368 34.27 -40.35 -6.06
CA GLU A 368 35.16 -40.12 -4.93
C GLU A 368 34.78 -40.97 -3.72
N ALA A 369 33.49 -41.01 -3.36
CA ALA A 369 32.98 -41.84 -2.26
C ALA A 369 33.20 -43.34 -2.51
N LYS A 370 33.01 -43.81 -3.76
CA LYS A 370 33.27 -45.20 -4.16
C LYS A 370 34.75 -45.56 -3.97
N THR A 371 35.67 -44.70 -4.38
CA THR A 371 37.11 -44.89 -4.17
C THR A 371 37.47 -44.93 -2.70
N GLN A 372 36.91 -44.01 -1.89
CA GLN A 372 37.12 -44.01 -0.44
C GLN A 372 36.59 -45.30 0.23
N ARG A 373 35.42 -45.78 -0.20
CA ARG A 373 34.85 -47.05 0.31
C ARG A 373 35.79 -48.21 0.04
N ASN A 374 36.27 -48.36 -1.19
CA ASN A 374 37.19 -49.43 -1.57
C ASN A 374 38.49 -49.35 -0.74
N ASN A 375 39.04 -48.14 -0.55
CA ASN A 375 40.22 -47.93 0.31
C ASN A 375 39.98 -48.27 1.80
N LEU A 376 38.77 -48.05 2.33
CA LEU A 376 38.42 -48.44 3.70
C LEU A 376 38.24 -49.95 3.82
N GLU A 377 37.64 -50.58 2.82
CA GLU A 377 37.42 -52.02 2.74
C GLU A 377 38.77 -52.77 2.71
N GLU A 378 39.71 -52.32 1.88
CA GLU A 378 41.10 -52.84 1.86
C GLU A 378 41.82 -52.67 3.21
N LYS A 379 41.50 -51.62 3.96
CA LYS A 379 42.06 -51.34 5.29
C LYS A 379 41.29 -52.01 6.44
N GLY A 380 40.28 -52.83 6.15
CA GLY A 380 39.44 -53.49 7.16
C GLY A 380 38.64 -52.51 8.04
N LYS A 381 38.40 -51.28 7.57
CA LYS A 381 37.67 -50.24 8.30
C LYS A 381 36.17 -50.28 7.98
N PRO A 382 35.29 -49.80 8.89
CA PRO A 382 33.85 -49.79 8.65
C PRO A 382 33.46 -48.97 7.41
N THR A 383 32.75 -49.60 6.47
CA THR A 383 32.31 -48.96 5.21
C THR A 383 30.89 -48.40 5.27
N ALA A 384 30.09 -48.79 6.27
CA ALA A 384 28.68 -48.44 6.37
C ALA A 384 28.36 -46.92 6.24
N PRO A 385 29.11 -45.99 6.87
CA PRO A 385 28.84 -44.56 6.71
C PRO A 385 29.03 -44.05 5.27
N ILE A 386 30.03 -44.58 4.57
CA ILE A 386 30.28 -44.21 3.16
C ILE A 386 29.24 -44.83 2.25
N SER A 387 28.84 -46.09 2.49
CA SER A 387 27.76 -46.72 1.73
C SER A 387 26.45 -45.93 1.84
N GLN A 388 26.09 -45.48 3.05
CA GLN A 388 24.93 -44.60 3.25
C GLN A 388 25.05 -43.26 2.51
N TYR A 389 26.26 -42.69 2.43
CA TYR A 389 26.49 -41.48 1.64
C TYR A 389 26.33 -41.75 0.13
N MET A 390 26.82 -42.88 -0.36
CA MET A 390 26.64 -43.30 -1.74
C MET A 390 25.16 -43.48 -2.10
N ASP A 391 24.36 -44.08 -1.21
CA ASP A 391 22.91 -44.22 -1.42
C ASP A 391 22.22 -42.85 -1.46
N TYR A 392 22.59 -41.93 -0.56
CA TYR A 392 22.15 -40.53 -0.61
C TYR A 392 22.44 -39.88 -1.97
N LEU A 393 23.67 -40.01 -2.48
CA LEU A 393 24.07 -39.41 -3.75
C LEU A 393 23.24 -39.97 -4.91
N LYS A 394 22.99 -41.29 -4.93
CA LYS A 394 22.11 -41.92 -5.93
C LYS A 394 20.68 -41.39 -5.86
N TYR A 395 20.11 -41.30 -4.66
CA TYR A 395 18.75 -40.77 -4.49
C TYR A 395 18.66 -39.29 -4.90
N ARG A 396 19.67 -38.45 -4.61
CA ARG A 396 19.67 -37.06 -5.11
C ARG A 396 19.79 -36.97 -6.62
N GLN A 397 20.64 -37.78 -7.25
CA GLN A 397 20.71 -37.83 -8.71
C GLN A 397 19.37 -38.25 -9.33
N LYS A 398 18.66 -39.19 -8.71
CA LYS A 398 17.30 -39.56 -9.11
C LYS A 398 16.33 -38.38 -8.94
N ASP A 399 16.41 -37.67 -7.83
CA ASP A 399 15.53 -36.53 -7.54
C ASP A 399 15.73 -35.36 -8.50
N ILE A 400 16.97 -35.07 -8.91
CA ILE A 400 17.29 -34.05 -9.91
C ILE A 400 16.69 -34.43 -11.28
N ARG A 401 16.79 -35.72 -11.67
CA ARG A 401 16.22 -36.22 -12.93
C ARG A 401 14.70 -36.17 -12.96
N GLU A 402 14.08 -36.54 -11.83
CA GLU A 402 12.62 -36.60 -11.65
C GLU A 402 12.01 -35.27 -11.19
N GLU A 403 12.76 -34.16 -11.19
CA GLU A 403 12.23 -32.85 -10.83
C GLU A 403 11.13 -32.41 -11.81
N ASP A 404 10.12 -31.69 -11.31
CA ASP A 404 9.07 -31.11 -12.14
C ASP A 404 9.67 -30.10 -13.11
N TRP A 405 9.45 -30.31 -14.41
CA TRP A 405 10.13 -29.55 -15.45
C TRP A 405 9.67 -28.08 -15.50
N ILE A 406 8.41 -27.79 -15.14
CA ILE A 406 7.89 -26.42 -15.08
C ILE A 406 8.57 -25.66 -13.94
N SER A 407 8.58 -26.25 -12.76
CA SER A 407 9.22 -25.70 -11.56
C SER A 407 10.71 -25.46 -11.79
N PHE A 408 11.39 -26.42 -12.43
CA PHE A 408 12.79 -26.27 -12.82
C PHE A 408 13.00 -25.08 -13.76
N LEU A 409 12.24 -24.97 -14.85
CA LEU A 409 12.39 -23.87 -15.82
C LEU A 409 11.99 -22.50 -15.26
N CYS A 410 11.00 -22.42 -14.37
CA CYS A 410 10.67 -21.21 -13.62
C CYS A 410 11.83 -20.79 -12.70
N GLY A 411 12.43 -21.76 -11.98
CA GLY A 411 13.59 -21.54 -11.12
C GLY A 411 14.87 -21.13 -11.88
N ARG A 412 14.92 -21.36 -13.21
CA ARG A 412 15.99 -20.91 -14.11
C ARG A 412 15.63 -19.69 -14.94
N ILE A 413 14.51 -19.02 -14.64
CA ILE A 413 14.11 -17.75 -15.27
C ILE A 413 13.79 -17.92 -16.77
N VAL A 414 13.57 -19.15 -17.23
CA VAL A 414 13.12 -19.44 -18.60
C VAL A 414 11.62 -19.15 -18.73
N LEU A 415 10.86 -19.53 -17.70
CA LEU A 415 9.40 -19.36 -17.61
C LEU A 415 9.02 -18.34 -16.51
N PRO A 416 7.80 -17.79 -16.55
CA PRO A 416 7.31 -16.89 -15.50
C PRO A 416 7.19 -17.59 -14.13
N GLY A 417 7.85 -17.05 -13.11
CA GLY A 417 7.87 -17.59 -11.75
C GLY A 417 6.93 -16.92 -10.74
N TYR A 418 6.45 -15.71 -11.02
CA TYR A 418 5.77 -14.84 -10.04
C TYR A 418 4.32 -15.25 -9.70
N ALA A 419 3.66 -16.04 -10.57
CA ALA A 419 2.29 -16.51 -10.36
C ALA A 419 2.21 -17.94 -9.79
N PHE A 420 3.34 -18.65 -9.73
CA PHE A 420 3.42 -20.01 -9.24
C PHE A 420 4.21 -20.04 -7.94
N PRO A 421 3.69 -20.63 -6.86
CA PRO A 421 4.49 -20.87 -5.69
C PRO A 421 5.56 -21.93 -6.00
N ILE A 422 6.77 -21.49 -6.38
CA ILE A 422 7.86 -22.38 -6.81
C ILE A 422 8.36 -23.25 -5.64
N TYR A 423 8.38 -22.69 -4.42
CA TYR A 423 8.97 -23.34 -3.24
C TYR A 423 7.96 -23.58 -2.11
N ASN A 424 6.68 -23.81 -2.43
CA ASN A 424 5.71 -24.14 -1.39
C ASN A 424 5.95 -25.52 -0.80
N VAL A 425 5.92 -25.57 0.52
CA VAL A 425 5.99 -26.80 1.30
C VAL A 425 4.80 -26.91 2.23
N ILE A 426 4.47 -28.14 2.60
CA ILE A 426 3.33 -28.42 3.47
C ILE A 426 3.78 -28.74 4.89
N LEU A 427 2.93 -28.44 5.87
CA LEU A 427 2.92 -29.14 7.16
C LEU A 427 1.80 -30.18 7.14
N GLU A 428 2.17 -31.45 7.05
CA GLU A 428 1.20 -32.54 6.97
C GLU A 428 0.49 -32.75 8.31
N THR A 429 -0.85 -32.70 8.28
CA THR A 429 -1.74 -32.93 9.43
C THR A 429 -2.71 -34.08 9.15
N VAL A 430 -3.37 -34.56 10.20
CA VAL A 430 -4.45 -35.56 10.07
C VAL A 430 -5.81 -34.93 9.73
N ASP A 431 -5.96 -33.61 9.86
CA ASP A 431 -7.19 -32.91 9.52
C ASP A 431 -7.21 -32.59 8.03
N LYS A 432 -8.10 -33.25 7.29
CA LYS A 432 -8.27 -33.06 5.84
C LYS A 432 -8.84 -31.68 5.47
N ASN A 433 -9.41 -30.95 6.44
CA ASN A 433 -9.89 -29.60 6.21
C ASN A 433 -8.79 -28.54 6.33
N LEU A 434 -7.57 -28.95 6.69
CA LEU A 434 -6.42 -28.05 6.78
C LEU A 434 -5.50 -28.20 5.56
N LYS A 435 -5.22 -27.07 4.93
CA LYS A 435 -4.25 -26.91 3.87
C LYS A 435 -3.11 -26.02 4.35
N LEU A 436 -2.22 -26.60 5.16
CA LEU A 436 -1.07 -25.90 5.73
C LEU A 436 0.07 -25.81 4.71
N GLU A 437 -0.07 -24.89 3.75
CA GLU A 437 0.93 -24.60 2.72
C GLU A 437 1.60 -23.25 2.96
N ARG A 438 2.94 -23.22 2.86
CA ARG A 438 3.74 -22.01 3.01
C ARG A 438 4.93 -22.02 2.06
N ASP A 439 5.33 -20.83 1.63
CA ASP A 439 6.63 -20.64 1.01
C ASP A 439 7.74 -21.14 1.96
N LEU A 440 8.69 -21.89 1.43
CA LEU A 440 9.72 -22.55 2.22
C LEU A 440 10.56 -21.56 3.05
N LYS A 441 10.81 -20.33 2.57
CA LYS A 441 11.50 -19.27 3.34
C LYS A 441 10.78 -18.98 4.66
N ILE A 442 9.45 -18.96 4.65
CA ILE A 442 8.58 -18.72 5.83
C ILE A 442 8.42 -20.01 6.65
N ALA A 443 8.23 -21.14 5.98
CA ALA A 443 8.05 -22.45 6.61
C ALA A 443 9.26 -22.85 7.48
N LEU A 444 10.46 -22.38 7.14
CA LEU A 444 11.64 -22.54 8.00
C LEU A 444 11.44 -21.96 9.39
N SER A 445 10.59 -20.95 9.59
CA SER A 445 10.27 -20.42 10.93
C SER A 445 9.00 -21.03 11.53
N GLU A 446 7.94 -21.15 10.72
CA GLU A 446 6.62 -21.57 11.19
C GLU A 446 6.48 -23.10 11.33
N TYR A 447 7.07 -23.86 10.41
CA TYR A 447 6.88 -25.32 10.30
C TYR A 447 8.10 -26.13 10.74
N ALA A 448 9.21 -25.45 11.08
CA ALA A 448 10.39 -26.14 11.59
C ALA A 448 10.05 -27.05 12.79
N PRO A 449 10.72 -28.22 12.92
CA PRO A 449 10.42 -29.15 13.99
C PRO A 449 10.54 -28.51 15.38
N GLY A 450 9.53 -28.71 16.21
CA GLY A 450 9.37 -28.09 17.52
C GLY A 450 8.47 -26.86 17.54
N CYS A 451 8.22 -26.22 16.39
CA CYS A 451 7.30 -25.10 16.27
C CYS A 451 5.83 -25.53 16.38
N GLU A 452 5.00 -24.59 16.85
CA GLU A 452 3.58 -24.72 17.05
C GLU A 452 2.82 -23.70 16.20
N ILE A 453 1.79 -24.17 15.51
CA ILE A 453 0.90 -23.31 14.72
C ILE A 453 -0.55 -23.49 15.15
N VAL A 454 -1.29 -22.39 15.20
CA VAL A 454 -2.74 -22.42 15.41
C VAL A 454 -3.44 -22.54 14.05
N ALA A 455 -4.25 -23.59 13.90
CA ALA A 455 -5.09 -23.79 12.73
C ALA A 455 -6.37 -24.57 13.11
N ASN A 456 -7.49 -24.14 12.55
CA ASN A 456 -8.86 -24.57 12.85
C ASN A 456 -9.17 -24.58 14.37
N GLY A 457 -8.68 -23.57 15.10
CA GLY A 457 -8.87 -23.46 16.56
C GLY A 457 -8.10 -24.46 17.41
N LEU A 458 -7.15 -25.21 16.81
CA LEU A 458 -6.28 -26.15 17.48
C LEU A 458 -4.80 -25.76 17.31
N VAL A 459 -3.96 -26.21 18.22
CA VAL A 459 -2.50 -26.07 18.14
C VAL A 459 -1.91 -27.34 17.55
N TRP A 460 -1.20 -27.19 16.44
CA TRP A 460 -0.50 -28.25 15.72
C TRP A 460 1.00 -28.11 15.92
N LYS A 461 1.65 -29.18 16.38
CA LYS A 461 3.08 -29.20 16.62
C LYS A 461 3.80 -29.93 15.49
N SER A 462 4.77 -29.26 14.86
CA SER A 462 5.67 -29.89 13.91
C SER A 462 6.64 -30.81 14.66
N GLU A 463 6.64 -32.10 14.32
CA GLU A 463 7.39 -33.13 15.04
C GLU A 463 8.55 -33.70 14.20
N GLY A 464 8.71 -33.23 12.95
CA GLY A 464 9.82 -33.62 12.08
C GLY A 464 9.64 -33.23 10.62
N LEU A 465 10.53 -33.74 9.78
CA LEU A 465 10.51 -33.57 8.33
C LEU A 465 9.76 -34.71 7.65
N ARG A 466 9.12 -34.42 6.52
CA ARG A 466 8.55 -35.43 5.64
C ARG A 466 9.66 -36.05 4.78
N LEU A 467 9.91 -37.34 4.94
CA LEU A 467 10.89 -38.11 4.15
C LEU A 467 10.17 -39.21 3.33
N PRO A 468 9.96 -39.01 2.03
CA PRO A 468 9.42 -40.07 1.17
C PRO A 468 10.43 -41.23 1.00
N PRO A 469 9.97 -42.48 0.81
CA PRO A 469 10.86 -43.61 0.52
C PRO A 469 11.68 -43.38 -0.76
N ASN A 470 12.96 -43.77 -0.75
CA ASN A 470 13.87 -43.65 -1.90
C ASN A 470 14.04 -42.22 -2.47
N ARG A 471 13.78 -41.19 -1.65
CA ARG A 471 14.01 -39.77 -1.95
C ARG A 471 15.03 -39.23 -0.94
N ALA A 472 15.80 -38.22 -1.34
CA ALA A 472 16.80 -37.59 -0.47
C ALA A 472 16.59 -36.08 -0.37
N LEU A 473 16.67 -35.55 0.85
CA LEU A 473 16.73 -34.11 1.07
C LEU A 473 18.10 -33.59 0.67
N ASP A 474 18.15 -32.49 -0.07
CA ASP A 474 19.41 -31.82 -0.38
C ASP A 474 20.12 -31.40 0.92
N ARG A 475 21.44 -31.56 0.93
CA ARG A 475 22.30 -31.28 2.08
C ARG A 475 23.62 -30.69 1.64
N GLN A 476 24.08 -29.68 2.36
CA GLN A 476 25.43 -29.17 2.23
C GLN A 476 26.02 -28.79 3.59
N TYR A 477 27.34 -28.69 3.64
CA TYR A 477 28.03 -28.08 4.76
C TYR A 477 28.21 -26.60 4.48
N TYR A 478 28.03 -25.78 5.51
CA TYR A 478 28.34 -24.35 5.44
C TYR A 478 29.12 -23.91 6.67
N ALA A 479 29.79 -22.76 6.54
CA ALA A 479 30.30 -22.01 7.66
C ALA A 479 30.23 -20.52 7.35
N ARG A 480 30.14 -19.71 8.41
CA ARG A 480 30.21 -18.25 8.35
C ARG A 480 31.49 -17.79 9.05
N CYS A 481 32.23 -16.89 8.41
CA CYS A 481 33.38 -16.24 9.03
C CYS A 481 32.91 -15.40 10.24
N PRO A 482 33.44 -15.63 11.45
CA PRO A 482 33.00 -14.92 12.65
C PRO A 482 33.39 -13.43 12.62
N ARG A 483 34.42 -13.06 11.84
CA ARG A 483 34.91 -11.68 11.72
C ARG A 483 34.12 -10.86 10.68
N CYS A 484 34.19 -11.22 9.40
CA CYS A 484 33.57 -10.42 8.33
C CYS A 484 32.19 -10.91 7.89
N GLY A 485 31.72 -12.07 8.37
CA GLY A 485 30.44 -12.64 7.97
C GLY A 485 30.42 -13.35 6.62
N HIS A 486 31.55 -13.45 5.91
CA HIS A 486 31.67 -14.20 4.66
C HIS A 486 31.19 -15.65 4.82
N VAL A 487 30.40 -16.15 3.86
CA VAL A 487 29.85 -17.51 3.91
C VAL A 487 30.41 -18.37 2.79
N GLU A 488 30.74 -19.61 3.15
CA GLU A 488 31.12 -20.65 2.20
C GLU A 488 30.30 -21.90 2.47
N ARG A 489 29.95 -22.59 1.38
CA ARG A 489 29.23 -23.85 1.39
C ARG A 489 29.88 -24.86 0.45
N HIS A 490 29.72 -26.15 0.75
CA HIS A 490 30.19 -27.25 -0.09
C HIS A 490 29.51 -28.56 0.31
N LEU A 491 29.39 -29.51 -0.62
CA LEU A 491 28.93 -30.88 -0.33
C LEU A 491 29.82 -31.63 0.67
N ASN A 492 31.09 -31.22 0.79
CA ASN A 492 32.10 -31.87 1.60
C ASN A 492 32.58 -30.88 2.68
N GLN A 493 32.46 -31.28 3.94
CA GLN A 493 32.83 -30.47 5.10
C GLN A 493 34.30 -30.00 5.05
N ALA A 494 35.20 -30.80 4.46
CA ALA A 494 36.62 -30.47 4.36
C ALA A 494 36.90 -29.28 3.44
N GLU A 495 36.10 -29.10 2.39
CA GLU A 495 36.29 -28.06 1.37
C GLU A 495 35.74 -26.69 1.80
N VAL A 496 34.82 -26.66 2.78
CA VAL A 496 34.32 -25.41 3.37
C VAL A 496 35.46 -24.69 4.10
N PHE A 497 35.85 -23.48 3.68
CA PHE A 497 37.06 -22.78 4.12
C PHE A 497 38.31 -23.64 4.01
N ARG A 498 38.55 -24.20 2.82
CA ARG A 498 39.78 -24.93 2.50
C ARG A 498 41.00 -24.06 2.83
N GLY A 499 41.94 -24.60 3.61
CA GLY A 499 43.11 -23.85 4.11
C GLY A 499 42.88 -23.09 5.43
N GLY A 500 41.68 -23.15 6.02
CA GLY A 500 41.37 -22.63 7.36
C GLY A 500 41.17 -21.12 7.46
N ARG A 501 41.78 -20.33 6.57
CA ARG A 501 41.62 -18.87 6.55
C ARG A 501 40.43 -18.42 5.72
N CYS A 502 39.80 -17.32 6.11
CA CYS A 502 38.78 -16.66 5.32
C CYS A 502 39.41 -15.97 4.11
N ARG A 503 38.93 -16.28 2.89
CA ARG A 503 39.41 -15.67 1.64
C ARG A 503 39.18 -14.16 1.53
N VAL A 504 38.25 -13.61 2.31
CA VAL A 504 37.91 -12.18 2.30
C VAL A 504 38.74 -11.40 3.31
N CYS A 505 38.71 -11.77 4.59
CA CYS A 505 39.36 -11.00 5.67
C CYS A 505 40.59 -11.66 6.29
N GLY A 506 40.99 -12.85 5.84
CA GLY A 506 42.16 -13.57 6.34
C GLY A 506 42.00 -14.26 7.71
N ASP A 507 40.85 -14.11 8.37
CA ASP A 507 40.54 -14.70 9.68
C ASP A 507 40.80 -16.22 9.71
N ASP A 508 41.48 -16.71 10.75
CA ASP A 508 41.90 -18.12 10.88
C ASP A 508 40.81 -19.05 11.43
N GLY A 509 39.64 -18.49 11.78
CA GLY A 509 38.49 -19.21 12.29
C GLY A 509 38.50 -19.48 13.79
N ARG A 510 39.52 -19.00 14.51
CA ARG A 510 39.67 -19.20 15.96
C ARG A 510 39.12 -18.04 16.80
N THR A 511 38.80 -16.92 16.16
CA THR A 511 38.15 -15.75 16.77
C THR A 511 36.88 -16.17 17.50
N SER A 512 36.63 -15.65 18.71
CA SER A 512 35.48 -16.04 19.53
C SER A 512 34.19 -15.35 19.04
N PRO A 513 33.10 -16.09 18.73
CA PRO A 513 32.97 -17.55 18.76
C PRO A 513 33.63 -18.24 17.56
N PRO A 514 34.30 -19.39 17.74
CA PRO A 514 35.04 -20.06 16.68
C PRO A 514 34.14 -20.48 15.53
N ARG A 515 34.71 -20.50 14.33
CA ARG A 515 33.99 -20.86 13.09
C ARG A 515 33.48 -22.31 13.18
N ARG A 516 32.16 -22.47 13.11
CA ARG A 516 31.51 -23.79 13.12
C ARG A 516 31.09 -24.21 11.71
N LYS A 517 31.61 -25.34 11.25
CA LYS A 517 31.14 -26.02 10.02
C LYS A 517 29.93 -26.88 10.35
N SER A 518 28.76 -26.51 9.86
CA SER A 518 27.50 -27.18 10.16
C SER A 518 26.90 -27.79 8.90
N LEU A 519 26.22 -28.93 9.03
CA LEU A 519 25.38 -29.46 7.96
C LEU A 519 24.02 -28.76 7.99
N TYR A 520 23.49 -28.38 6.83
CA TYR A 520 22.09 -28.00 6.68
C TYR A 520 21.37 -28.93 5.70
N LEU A 521 20.05 -29.03 5.85
CA LEU A 521 19.13 -29.75 4.97
C LEU A 521 18.11 -28.79 4.36
N ILE A 522 17.73 -29.01 3.11
CA ILE A 522 16.59 -28.31 2.48
C ILE A 522 15.36 -29.21 2.58
N PRO A 523 14.32 -28.83 3.36
CA PRO A 523 13.14 -29.67 3.57
C PRO A 523 12.14 -29.53 2.40
N ALA A 524 12.58 -29.84 1.18
CA ALA A 524 11.80 -29.69 -0.06
C ALA A 524 10.51 -30.54 -0.09
N HIS A 525 10.44 -31.62 0.70
CA HIS A 525 9.24 -32.45 0.82
C HIS A 525 8.28 -32.00 1.94
N GLY A 526 8.65 -30.96 2.69
CA GLY A 526 7.85 -30.39 3.77
C GLY A 526 8.06 -31.02 5.15
N PHE A 527 7.11 -30.72 6.02
CA PHE A 527 7.13 -30.99 7.45
C PHE A 527 5.94 -31.86 7.84
N ARG A 528 5.98 -32.44 9.04
CA ARG A 528 4.92 -33.36 9.48
C ARG A 528 4.63 -33.25 10.97
N THR A 529 3.34 -33.31 11.31
CA THR A 529 2.83 -33.46 12.68
C THR A 529 2.79 -34.93 13.10
N ASP A 530 2.68 -35.22 14.39
CA ASP A 530 2.45 -36.60 14.84
C ASP A 530 1.00 -37.05 14.56
N PRO A 531 0.77 -38.00 13.64
CA PRO A 531 -0.58 -38.42 13.28
C PRO A 531 -1.36 -39.04 14.44
N GLN A 532 -0.66 -39.55 15.46
CA GLN A 532 -1.31 -40.18 16.61
C GLN A 532 -1.81 -39.16 17.65
N LYS A 533 -1.25 -37.95 17.68
CA LYS A 533 -1.58 -36.93 18.68
C LYS A 533 -2.68 -35.96 18.24
N GLY A 534 -2.80 -35.71 16.93
CA GLY A 534 -3.73 -34.71 16.40
C GLY A 534 -3.46 -33.28 16.89
N GLY A 535 -4.41 -32.37 16.68
CA GLY A 535 -4.35 -30.98 17.16
C GLY A 535 -4.76 -30.86 18.63
N ALA A 536 -4.01 -30.07 19.40
CA ALA A 536 -4.29 -29.82 20.82
C ALA A 536 -5.21 -28.58 21.02
N LYS A 537 -5.90 -28.51 22.15
CA LYS A 537 -6.64 -27.28 22.52
C LYS A 537 -5.68 -26.14 22.82
N ILE A 538 -6.07 -24.92 22.47
CA ILE A 538 -5.28 -23.70 22.74
C ILE A 538 -5.21 -23.45 24.26
N ASP A 539 -4.00 -23.29 24.76
CA ASP A 539 -3.72 -22.84 26.14
C ASP A 539 -3.34 -21.35 26.11
N PHE A 540 -4.28 -20.47 26.46
CA PHE A 540 -4.08 -19.02 26.45
C PHE A 540 -3.10 -18.51 27.51
N THR A 541 -2.63 -19.38 28.43
CA THR A 541 -1.65 -19.00 29.45
C THR A 541 -0.20 -19.10 28.96
N LYS A 542 0.02 -19.70 27.78
CA LYS A 542 1.36 -19.93 27.21
C LYS A 542 1.48 -19.29 25.83
N GLY A 543 2.66 -18.75 25.55
CA GLY A 543 3.05 -18.39 24.19
C GLY A 543 3.26 -19.64 23.33
N LEU A 544 3.07 -19.50 22.01
CA LEU A 544 3.37 -20.55 21.05
C LEU A 544 4.89 -20.68 20.87
N ASP A 545 5.38 -21.92 20.79
CA ASP A 545 6.75 -22.16 20.38
C ASP A 545 6.93 -21.81 18.90
N SER A 546 7.68 -20.76 18.58
CA SER A 546 8.17 -20.50 17.22
C SER A 546 9.68 -20.32 17.23
N LEU A 547 10.34 -20.68 16.13
CA LEU A 547 11.79 -20.58 15.99
C LEU A 547 12.10 -19.61 14.86
N PRO A 548 12.90 -18.55 15.10
CA PRO A 548 13.24 -17.63 14.03
C PRO A 548 14.16 -18.29 13.00
N SER A 549 13.85 -18.15 11.73
CA SER A 549 14.82 -18.34 10.66
C SER A 549 15.84 -17.20 10.64
N SER A 550 17.01 -17.45 10.06
CA SER A 550 18.02 -16.42 9.81
C SER A 550 17.54 -15.43 8.76
N ARG A 551 18.24 -14.32 8.62
CA ARG A 551 18.08 -13.42 7.48
C ARG A 551 18.58 -14.08 6.18
N VAL A 552 18.23 -13.45 5.08
CA VAL A 552 18.78 -13.75 3.76
C VAL A 552 20.27 -13.46 3.76
N TYR A 553 21.04 -14.35 3.16
CA TYR A 553 22.46 -14.18 2.90
C TYR A 553 22.73 -14.41 1.43
N TYR A 554 23.61 -13.61 0.88
CA TYR A 554 24.14 -13.78 -0.47
C TYR A 554 25.31 -14.78 -0.45
N VAL A 555 25.39 -15.66 -1.45
CA VAL A 555 26.51 -16.61 -1.62
C VAL A 555 27.40 -16.13 -2.77
N PRO A 556 28.60 -15.56 -2.50
CA PRO A 556 29.45 -15.01 -3.54
C PRO A 556 30.21 -16.06 -4.40
N GLN A 557 29.82 -17.34 -4.38
CA GLN A 557 30.60 -18.40 -5.04
C GLN A 557 30.23 -18.52 -6.54
N GLN A 558 31.24 -18.35 -7.41
CA GLN A 558 31.25 -18.65 -8.87
C GLN A 558 30.51 -17.67 -9.82
N GLU A 559 30.50 -16.38 -9.53
CA GLU A 559 30.10 -15.35 -10.51
C GLU A 559 31.28 -14.43 -10.85
N ASP A 560 32.35 -14.99 -11.41
CA ASP A 560 33.48 -14.18 -11.92
C ASP A 560 33.13 -13.45 -13.24
N ASN A 561 31.98 -13.78 -13.84
CA ASN A 561 31.46 -13.13 -15.05
C ASN A 561 30.12 -12.45 -14.75
N PRO A 562 30.11 -11.16 -14.37
CA PRO A 562 28.88 -10.37 -14.35
C PRO A 562 28.29 -10.26 -15.75
N ASP A 563 26.95 -10.22 -15.85
CA ASP A 563 26.26 -10.02 -17.13
C ASP A 563 26.49 -8.61 -17.68
N LYS A 564 26.57 -7.61 -16.79
CA LYS A 564 26.88 -6.21 -17.11
C LYS A 564 27.70 -5.58 -15.99
N VAL A 565 28.65 -4.72 -16.36
CA VAL A 565 29.44 -3.91 -15.44
C VAL A 565 29.35 -2.46 -15.84
N ILE A 566 29.10 -1.58 -14.87
CA ILE A 566 29.04 -0.13 -15.07
C ILE A 566 29.84 0.53 -13.97
N GLU A 567 30.52 1.60 -14.33
CA GLU A 567 31.31 2.39 -13.40
C GLU A 567 30.77 3.81 -13.42
N LEU A 568 30.35 4.28 -12.25
CA LEU A 568 29.96 5.67 -12.07
C LEU A 568 31.17 6.41 -11.48
N SER A 569 31.74 7.29 -12.29
CA SER A 569 32.96 8.02 -12.01
C SER A 569 32.75 9.51 -12.23
N SER A 570 33.42 10.33 -11.42
CA SER A 570 33.67 11.74 -11.76
C SER A 570 34.94 11.84 -12.62
N PRO A 571 35.26 13.00 -13.21
CA PRO A 571 36.54 13.22 -13.88
C PRO A 571 37.77 12.95 -13.00
N GLN A 572 37.61 13.03 -11.67
CA GLN A 572 38.69 12.94 -10.69
C GLN A 572 38.86 11.53 -10.11
N GLN A 573 37.76 10.77 -9.92
CA GLN A 573 37.80 9.48 -9.24
C GLN A 573 36.57 8.60 -9.55
N GLN A 574 36.69 7.30 -9.26
CA GLN A 574 35.61 6.32 -9.38
C GLN A 574 34.83 6.21 -8.06
N TRP A 575 33.51 6.37 -8.10
CA TRP A 575 32.67 6.37 -6.90
C TRP A 575 31.91 5.07 -6.66
N LEU A 576 31.45 4.43 -7.74
CA LEU A 576 30.60 3.26 -7.63
C LEU A 576 30.86 2.29 -8.79
N THR A 577 31.03 1.01 -8.47
CA THR A 577 31.02 -0.08 -9.44
C THR A 577 29.73 -0.87 -9.30
N VAL A 578 28.97 -0.99 -10.39
CA VAL A 578 27.72 -1.74 -10.47
C VAL A 578 27.96 -3.02 -11.27
N LYS A 579 27.57 -4.16 -10.71
CA LYS A 579 27.63 -5.47 -11.39
C LYS A 579 26.27 -6.14 -11.30
N THR A 580 25.74 -6.59 -12.42
CA THR A 580 24.47 -7.33 -12.42
C THR A 580 24.64 -8.77 -12.85
N ASN A 581 23.87 -9.65 -12.23
CA ASN A 581 23.80 -11.07 -12.54
C ASN A 581 22.32 -11.51 -12.52
N LYS A 582 21.89 -12.21 -13.58
CA LYS A 582 20.51 -12.70 -13.70
C LYS A 582 20.18 -13.85 -12.75
N SER A 583 21.17 -14.48 -12.12
CA SER A 583 20.98 -15.67 -11.29
C SER A 583 21.86 -15.68 -10.03
N GLY A 584 21.82 -14.60 -9.25
CA GLY A 584 22.50 -14.55 -7.96
C GLY A 584 21.92 -15.55 -6.96
N GLU A 585 22.80 -16.21 -6.20
CA GLU A 585 22.42 -17.24 -5.24
C GLU A 585 22.25 -16.70 -3.82
N PHE A 586 21.11 -17.03 -3.21
CA PHE A 586 20.81 -16.67 -1.83
C PHE A 586 20.48 -17.89 -1.00
N PHE A 587 20.69 -17.77 0.30
CA PHE A 587 20.29 -18.77 1.25
C PHE A 587 19.75 -18.16 2.54
N VAL A 588 18.77 -18.85 3.13
CA VAL A 588 18.17 -18.57 4.44
C VAL A 588 18.22 -19.87 5.23
N PHE A 589 18.53 -19.83 6.53
CA PHE A 589 18.55 -21.04 7.34
C PHE A 589 17.97 -20.84 8.73
N ASN A 590 17.27 -21.83 9.26
CA ASN A 590 16.89 -21.87 10.66
C ASN A 590 18.02 -22.51 11.49
N PRO A 591 18.63 -21.75 12.43
CA PRO A 591 19.68 -22.27 13.30
C PRO A 591 19.17 -23.28 14.35
N GLY A 592 17.86 -23.46 14.53
CA GLY A 592 17.27 -24.19 15.64
C GLY A 592 17.41 -23.42 16.95
N LYS A 593 16.78 -23.94 18.02
CA LYS A 593 16.75 -23.31 19.34
C LYS A 593 18.17 -23.07 19.86
N ASN A 594 18.48 -21.84 20.28
CA ASN A 594 19.80 -21.42 20.77
C ASN A 594 20.97 -21.75 19.82
N GLY A 595 20.70 -21.92 18.53
CA GLY A 595 21.71 -22.28 17.55
C GLY A 595 22.33 -23.66 17.76
N GLN A 596 21.60 -24.61 18.35
CA GLN A 596 22.06 -26.00 18.49
C GLN A 596 21.71 -26.88 17.27
N GLY A 597 20.84 -26.40 16.38
CA GLY A 597 20.30 -27.19 15.27
C GLY A 597 19.15 -28.11 15.69
N PHE A 598 18.77 -29.00 14.78
CA PHE A 598 17.70 -29.98 14.94
C PHE A 598 18.32 -31.38 14.97
N HIS A 599 18.01 -32.14 16.01
CA HIS A 599 18.42 -33.54 16.13
C HIS A 599 17.39 -34.42 15.42
N LEU A 600 17.60 -34.66 14.13
CA LEU A 600 16.66 -35.41 13.29
C LEU A 600 17.11 -36.85 13.08
N CYS A 601 16.17 -37.78 13.16
CA CYS A 601 16.38 -39.16 12.74
C CYS A 601 16.59 -39.24 11.23
N ARG A 602 17.73 -39.81 10.79
CA ARG A 602 18.05 -39.96 9.35
C ARG A 602 17.07 -40.84 8.58
N SER A 603 16.43 -41.80 9.22
CA SER A 603 15.54 -42.76 8.53
C SER A 603 14.08 -42.33 8.48
N CYS A 604 13.57 -41.59 9.47
CA CYS A 604 12.15 -41.24 9.54
C CYS A 604 11.87 -39.73 9.60
N GLY A 605 12.90 -38.89 9.81
CA GLY A 605 12.76 -37.43 9.84
C GLY A 605 12.24 -36.85 11.15
N ARG A 606 11.96 -37.70 12.16
CA ARG A 606 11.42 -37.28 13.47
C ARG A 606 12.46 -36.48 14.27
N LEU A 607 11.99 -35.43 14.94
CA LEU A 607 12.76 -34.67 15.92
C LEU A 607 12.93 -35.48 17.20
N LEU A 608 14.18 -35.61 17.66
CA LEU A 608 14.55 -36.34 18.85
C LEU A 608 14.90 -35.36 19.97
N ARG A 609 14.44 -35.65 21.20
CA ARG A 609 14.70 -34.82 22.38
C ARG A 609 16.02 -35.19 23.07
N ASP A 610 16.41 -36.46 22.98
CA ASP A 610 17.62 -37.03 23.58
C ASP A 610 18.47 -37.76 22.52
N ASN A 611 19.71 -38.11 22.86
CA ASN A 611 20.61 -38.91 22.01
C ASN A 611 20.17 -40.40 21.87
N THR A 612 18.90 -40.71 22.15
CA THR A 612 18.34 -42.05 22.06
C THR A 612 18.05 -42.43 20.61
N THR A 613 18.64 -43.54 20.18
CA THR A 613 18.49 -44.09 18.82
C THR A 613 17.14 -44.78 18.62
N GLU A 614 16.58 -45.39 19.67
CA GLU A 614 15.26 -45.99 19.65
C GLU A 614 14.15 -44.95 19.89
N HIS A 615 13.19 -44.90 18.97
CA HIS A 615 12.02 -44.02 19.08
C HIS A 615 10.85 -44.60 18.26
N GLU A 616 9.65 -44.07 18.47
CA GLU A 616 8.47 -44.47 17.72
C GLU A 616 8.39 -43.75 16.36
N LYS A 617 8.03 -44.47 15.30
CA LYS A 617 7.76 -43.89 13.98
C LYS A 617 6.44 -43.12 13.98
N PHE A 618 6.27 -42.19 13.04
CA PHE A 618 5.02 -41.41 12.88
C PHE A 618 3.77 -42.28 12.66
N PHE A 619 3.89 -43.42 11.97
CA PHE A 619 2.75 -44.33 11.69
C PHE A 619 2.77 -45.59 12.57
N GLY A 620 3.42 -45.52 13.74
CA GLY A 620 3.54 -46.66 14.65
C GLY A 620 4.70 -47.60 14.32
N GLY A 621 5.09 -48.39 15.32
CA GLY A 621 6.25 -49.28 15.28
C GLY A 621 7.56 -48.60 15.73
N ARG A 622 8.54 -49.41 16.12
CA ARG A 622 9.85 -48.91 16.58
C ARG A 622 10.77 -48.58 15.42
N CYS A 623 11.48 -47.47 15.55
CA CYS A 623 12.61 -47.11 14.71
C CYS A 623 13.90 -47.35 15.50
N THR A 624 14.75 -48.25 15.00
CA THR A 624 16.09 -48.53 15.53
C THR A 624 17.16 -47.68 14.83
N GLY A 625 16.78 -46.47 14.39
CA GLY A 625 17.62 -45.63 13.53
C GLY A 625 18.99 -45.35 14.16
N THR A 626 20.06 -45.59 13.40
CA THR A 626 21.43 -45.71 13.94
C THR A 626 22.23 -44.39 14.04
N ALA A 627 21.67 -43.24 13.68
CA ALA A 627 22.37 -41.96 13.83
C ALA A 627 21.44 -40.75 13.81
N PHE A 628 21.65 -39.85 14.78
CA PHE A 628 21.17 -38.48 14.76
C PHE A 628 22.27 -37.57 14.20
N GLN A 629 21.88 -36.49 13.52
CA GLN A 629 22.80 -35.43 13.17
C GLN A 629 22.17 -34.11 13.58
N ALA A 630 22.93 -33.28 14.31
CA ALA A 630 22.55 -31.89 14.50
C ALA A 630 22.67 -31.19 13.14
N VAL A 631 21.52 -30.89 12.54
CA VAL A 631 21.43 -30.21 11.24
C VAL A 631 20.78 -28.85 11.41
N ARG A 632 21.07 -27.92 10.50
CA ARG A 632 20.24 -26.73 10.30
C ARG A 632 19.25 -27.01 9.19
N LEU A 633 18.17 -26.25 9.13
CA LEU A 633 17.26 -26.29 7.99
C LEU A 633 17.53 -25.06 7.14
N ALA A 634 17.51 -25.17 5.82
CA ALA A 634 17.76 -24.06 4.94
C ALA A 634 16.85 -24.06 3.73
N HIS A 635 16.84 -22.92 3.05
CA HIS A 635 16.22 -22.69 1.77
C HIS A 635 17.20 -21.92 0.91
N GLU A 636 17.34 -22.36 -0.32
CA GLU A 636 18.16 -21.72 -1.34
C GLU A 636 17.25 -21.26 -2.46
N PHE A 637 17.49 -20.05 -2.94
CA PHE A 637 16.76 -19.49 -4.06
C PHE A 637 17.71 -18.65 -4.91
N LYS A 638 17.35 -18.48 -6.18
CA LYS A 638 18.08 -17.65 -7.14
C LYS A 638 17.17 -16.58 -7.68
N THR A 639 17.73 -15.40 -7.91
CA THR A 639 16.99 -14.26 -8.45
C THR A 639 17.97 -13.29 -9.11
N SER A 640 17.46 -12.32 -9.88
CA SER A 640 18.29 -11.26 -10.43
C SER A 640 18.88 -10.42 -9.31
N VAL A 641 20.16 -10.05 -9.44
CA VAL A 641 20.89 -9.25 -8.46
C VAL A 641 21.63 -8.10 -9.10
N CYS A 642 21.72 -7.00 -8.35
CA CYS A 642 22.59 -5.87 -8.62
C CYS A 642 23.51 -5.66 -7.41
N ARG A 643 24.82 -5.73 -7.64
CA ARG A 643 25.87 -5.57 -6.64
C ARG A 643 26.49 -4.19 -6.82
N LEU A 644 26.45 -3.40 -5.76
CA LEU A 644 26.88 -2.01 -5.70
C LEU A 644 28.09 -1.92 -4.77
N LEU A 645 29.26 -1.70 -5.36
CA LEU A 645 30.51 -1.48 -4.64
C LEU A 645 30.79 0.02 -4.55
N PHE A 646 30.59 0.58 -3.36
CA PHE A 646 30.82 2.00 -3.07
C PHE A 646 32.29 2.24 -2.66
N HIS A 647 32.92 3.22 -3.31
CA HIS A 647 34.29 3.65 -3.05
C HIS A 647 34.32 4.91 -2.18
N HIS A 648 35.49 5.28 -1.64
CA HIS A 648 35.69 6.51 -0.85
C HIS A 648 34.74 6.67 0.37
N THR A 649 34.26 5.55 0.92
CA THR A 649 33.36 5.56 2.09
C THR A 649 34.08 5.86 3.39
N GLU A 650 35.40 5.59 3.46
CA GLU A 650 36.20 5.57 4.70
C GLU A 650 35.69 4.57 5.75
N LYS A 651 34.73 3.71 5.38
CA LYS A 651 34.12 2.70 6.24
C LYS A 651 34.62 1.32 5.87
N ASP A 652 34.89 0.50 6.88
CA ASP A 652 35.30 -0.87 6.67
C ASP A 652 34.11 -1.83 6.86
N PHE A 653 34.38 -3.13 6.78
CA PHE A 653 33.35 -4.16 6.90
C PHE A 653 32.66 -4.23 8.29
N THR A 654 33.21 -3.58 9.31
CA THR A 654 32.71 -3.57 10.70
C THR A 654 31.65 -2.50 10.95
N ASP A 655 31.60 -1.44 10.14
CA ASP A 655 30.66 -0.32 10.21
C ASP A 655 29.22 -0.69 9.77
N SER A 656 28.63 -1.71 10.41
CA SER A 656 27.32 -2.26 10.03
C SER A 656 26.20 -1.22 10.05
N SER A 657 26.30 -0.21 10.92
CA SER A 657 25.35 0.91 10.96
C SER A 657 25.31 1.69 9.64
N PHE A 658 26.48 2.07 9.12
CA PHE A 658 26.58 2.81 7.86
C PHE A 658 26.05 1.97 6.69
N TRP A 659 26.52 0.73 6.55
CA TRP A 659 26.16 -0.13 5.41
C TRP A 659 24.69 -0.51 5.38
N LEU A 660 24.09 -0.80 6.53
CA LEU A 660 22.64 -1.03 6.62
C LEU A 660 21.86 0.24 6.32
N SER A 661 22.30 1.40 6.83
CA SER A 661 21.64 2.67 6.55
C SER A 661 21.72 3.05 5.07
N LEU A 662 22.85 2.81 4.42
CA LEU A 662 23.02 3.02 2.98
C LEU A 662 22.15 2.07 2.17
N LEU A 663 22.12 0.77 2.52
CA LEU A 663 21.22 -0.21 1.91
C LEU A 663 19.76 0.24 1.96
N TYR A 664 19.25 0.65 3.13
CA TYR A 664 17.85 1.05 3.25
C TYR A 664 17.56 2.41 2.61
N ALA A 665 18.53 3.32 2.57
CA ALA A 665 18.41 4.55 1.77
C ALA A 665 18.25 4.22 0.27
N LEU A 666 19.04 3.27 -0.24
CA LEU A 666 18.97 2.83 -1.64
C LEU A 666 17.67 2.10 -1.97
N LEU A 667 17.21 1.19 -1.10
CA LEU A 667 15.92 0.50 -1.31
C LEU A 667 14.76 1.50 -1.35
N VAL A 668 14.72 2.47 -0.43
CA VAL A 668 13.69 3.52 -0.45
C VAL A 668 13.84 4.41 -1.68
N GLY A 669 15.07 4.80 -2.04
CA GLY A 669 15.36 5.56 -3.24
C GLY A 669 14.90 4.84 -4.52
N MET A 670 15.09 3.53 -4.59
CA MET A 670 14.68 2.70 -5.73
C MET A 670 13.15 2.55 -5.79
N ASN A 671 12.47 2.38 -4.65
CA ASN A 671 11.01 2.38 -4.58
C ASN A 671 10.40 3.72 -5.05
N GLU A 672 11.05 4.84 -4.73
CA GLU A 672 10.65 6.16 -5.20
C GLU A 672 10.95 6.35 -6.69
N ALA A 673 12.17 6.04 -7.13
CA ALA A 673 12.66 6.26 -8.49
C ALA A 673 12.03 5.31 -9.52
N LEU A 674 11.75 4.05 -9.18
CA LEU A 674 11.16 3.08 -10.12
C LEU A 674 9.65 2.91 -9.93
N ASN A 675 9.08 3.51 -8.88
CA ASN A 675 7.67 3.40 -8.55
C ASN A 675 7.15 1.96 -8.36
N ILE A 676 7.97 1.12 -7.72
CA ILE A 676 7.66 -0.27 -7.38
C ILE A 676 7.21 -0.42 -5.92
N GLU A 677 6.59 -1.54 -5.55
CA GLU A 677 6.23 -1.79 -4.15
C GLU A 677 7.46 -2.15 -3.31
N GLU A 678 7.48 -1.74 -2.04
CA GLU A 678 8.62 -1.99 -1.14
C GLU A 678 9.00 -3.47 -1.02
N LYS A 679 8.02 -4.37 -1.15
CA LYS A 679 8.22 -5.82 -1.03
C LYS A 679 8.80 -6.48 -2.29
N ASP A 680 8.80 -5.77 -3.43
CA ASP A 680 9.20 -6.34 -4.72
C ASP A 680 10.73 -6.48 -4.84
N ILE A 681 11.46 -5.64 -4.09
CA ILE A 681 12.92 -5.67 -3.96
C ILE A 681 13.32 -5.83 -2.49
N ASP A 682 14.48 -6.43 -2.27
CA ASP A 682 15.11 -6.52 -0.94
C ASP A 682 16.62 -6.44 -1.12
N GLY A 683 17.38 -6.38 -0.03
CA GLY A 683 18.82 -6.31 -0.13
C GLY A 683 19.58 -6.78 1.10
N VAL A 684 20.84 -7.08 0.88
CA VAL A 684 21.79 -7.55 1.89
C VAL A 684 23.13 -6.88 1.69
N ILE A 685 23.93 -6.84 2.75
CA ILE A 685 25.33 -6.42 2.67
C ILE A 685 26.21 -7.68 2.58
N SER A 686 27.24 -7.62 1.74
CA SER A 686 28.16 -8.73 1.50
C SER A 686 29.61 -8.27 1.61
N PRO A 687 30.48 -8.99 2.35
CA PRO A 687 31.86 -8.56 2.53
C PRO A 687 32.69 -8.85 1.27
N VAL A 688 33.52 -7.89 0.86
CA VAL A 688 34.36 -7.97 -0.35
C VAL A 688 35.79 -7.53 -0.04
N SER A 689 36.75 -8.15 -0.72
CA SER A 689 38.18 -7.80 -0.63
C SER A 689 38.61 -7.01 -1.86
N LEU A 690 39.29 -5.88 -1.64
CA LEU A 690 39.77 -4.98 -2.69
C LEU A 690 41.23 -5.26 -3.12
N GLY A 691 41.87 -6.31 -2.60
CA GLY A 691 43.26 -6.65 -2.91
C GLY A 691 44.26 -5.67 -2.27
N GLY A 692 44.79 -6.02 -1.09
CA GLY A 692 45.86 -5.26 -0.41
C GLY A 692 45.42 -4.28 0.68
N GLY A 693 44.12 -4.03 0.87
CA GLY A 693 43.54 -3.20 1.95
C GLY A 693 42.62 -3.98 2.90
N SER A 694 42.10 -3.30 3.94
CA SER A 694 41.04 -3.84 4.80
C SER A 694 39.79 -4.16 3.97
N PRO A 695 39.09 -5.29 4.22
CA PRO A 695 37.86 -5.62 3.51
C PRO A 695 36.78 -4.54 3.70
N THR A 696 35.90 -4.40 2.72
CA THR A 696 34.73 -3.51 2.79
C THR A 696 33.44 -4.31 2.62
N GLN A 697 32.28 -3.66 2.57
CA GLN A 697 31.02 -4.26 2.17
C GLN A 697 30.62 -3.77 0.76
N GLU A 698 29.96 -4.63 0.01
CA GLU A 698 29.12 -4.25 -1.12
C GLU A 698 27.64 -4.34 -0.71
N VAL A 699 26.80 -3.50 -1.31
CA VAL A 699 25.35 -3.58 -1.17
C VAL A 699 24.81 -4.45 -2.31
N VAL A 700 24.10 -5.52 -1.98
CA VAL A 700 23.49 -6.43 -2.95
C VAL A 700 21.98 -6.24 -2.90
N ILE A 701 21.40 -5.72 -3.98
CA ILE A 701 19.96 -5.54 -4.15
C ILE A 701 19.45 -6.65 -5.06
N PHE A 702 18.31 -7.25 -4.73
CA PHE A 702 17.74 -8.36 -5.48
C PHE A 702 16.22 -8.26 -5.58
N ASP A 703 15.65 -8.85 -6.62
CA ASP A 703 14.19 -8.98 -6.71
C ASP A 703 13.71 -10.02 -5.70
N ASN A 704 12.80 -9.64 -4.82
CA ASN A 704 12.27 -10.49 -3.74
C ASN A 704 11.07 -11.36 -4.20
N VAL A 705 10.80 -11.37 -5.50
CA VAL A 705 9.83 -12.26 -6.16
C VAL A 705 10.56 -13.48 -6.76
N PRO A 706 10.07 -14.72 -6.55
CA PRO A 706 10.67 -15.91 -7.16
C PRO A 706 10.81 -15.81 -8.68
N GLY A 707 12.04 -16.04 -9.19
CA GLY A 707 12.38 -15.89 -10.61
C GLY A 707 12.68 -14.45 -11.05
N GLY A 708 12.62 -13.47 -10.14
CA GLY A 708 13.01 -12.07 -10.32
C GLY A 708 12.10 -11.25 -11.23
N ALA A 709 11.52 -10.15 -10.73
CA ALA A 709 10.66 -9.26 -11.51
C ALA A 709 11.44 -8.41 -12.56
N GLY A 710 12.76 -8.38 -12.48
CA GLY A 710 13.65 -7.63 -13.35
C GLY A 710 13.84 -6.16 -12.94
N HIS A 711 13.42 -5.77 -11.72
CA HIS A 711 13.53 -4.37 -11.29
C HIS A 711 14.99 -3.97 -11.03
N VAL A 712 15.79 -4.90 -10.50
CA VAL A 712 17.19 -4.61 -10.18
C VAL A 712 18.07 -4.42 -11.41
N GLU A 713 17.65 -4.90 -12.58
CA GLU A 713 18.38 -4.70 -13.84
C GLU A 713 18.39 -3.23 -14.29
N TYR A 714 17.40 -2.42 -13.85
CA TYR A 714 17.40 -0.98 -14.12
C TYR A 714 18.54 -0.23 -13.45
N LEU A 715 19.08 -0.74 -12.33
CA LEU A 715 20.26 -0.13 -11.71
C LEU A 715 21.52 -0.29 -12.56
N ALA A 716 21.48 -1.17 -13.57
CA ALA A 716 22.49 -1.27 -14.61
C ALA A 716 22.23 -0.27 -15.75
N ASP A 717 21.52 0.81 -15.51
CA ASP A 717 21.39 1.93 -16.42
C ASP A 717 21.74 3.19 -15.63
N GLU A 718 22.63 4.02 -16.18
CA GLU A 718 23.21 5.13 -15.45
C GLU A 718 22.16 6.17 -15.04
N ASP A 719 21.14 6.40 -15.86
CA ASP A 719 20.08 7.37 -15.57
C ASP A 719 19.21 6.90 -14.40
N TYR A 720 18.80 5.63 -14.42
CA TYR A 720 18.03 5.03 -13.34
C TYR A 720 18.85 4.90 -12.03
N LEU A 721 20.15 4.62 -12.14
CA LEU A 721 21.06 4.61 -11.01
C LEU A 721 21.18 6.00 -10.37
N ARG A 722 21.42 7.04 -11.18
CA ARG A 722 21.48 8.44 -10.71
C ARG A 722 20.15 8.87 -10.10
N ALA A 723 19.03 8.53 -10.73
CA ALA A 723 17.69 8.82 -10.19
C ALA A 723 17.48 8.14 -8.82
N THR A 724 17.91 6.88 -8.67
CA THR A 724 17.86 6.14 -7.41
C THR A 724 18.71 6.79 -6.32
N LEU A 725 19.95 7.18 -6.64
CA LEU A 725 20.86 7.86 -5.70
C LEU A 725 20.30 9.22 -5.26
N ARG A 726 19.74 10.00 -6.19
CA ARG A 726 19.11 11.30 -5.88
C ARG A 726 17.84 11.14 -5.06
N ALA A 727 17.01 10.14 -5.34
CA ALA A 727 15.83 9.83 -4.54
C ALA A 727 16.22 9.40 -3.12
N ALA A 728 17.22 8.52 -3.00
CA ALA A 728 17.80 8.12 -1.71
C ALA A 728 18.29 9.34 -0.92
N TYR A 729 19.14 10.18 -1.53
CA TYR A 729 19.63 11.41 -0.91
C TYR A 729 18.48 12.35 -0.52
N GLY A 730 17.54 12.61 -1.43
CA GLY A 730 16.39 13.47 -1.15
C GLY A 730 15.51 12.96 -0.02
N ARG A 731 15.36 11.63 0.12
CA ARG A 731 14.63 11.02 1.22
C ARG A 731 15.37 11.22 2.55
N VAL A 732 16.66 10.92 2.57
CA VAL A 732 17.44 11.05 3.80
C VAL A 732 17.74 12.50 4.16
N SER A 733 17.91 13.44 3.23
CA SER A 733 18.30 14.83 3.54
C SER A 733 17.14 15.67 4.08
N ARG A 734 15.91 15.47 3.57
CA ARG A 734 14.71 16.25 3.95
C ARG A 734 14.12 15.87 5.31
N CYS A 735 14.60 14.79 5.92
CA CYS A 735 14.08 14.32 7.19
C CYS A 735 14.59 15.18 8.37
N ILE A 736 13.74 15.37 9.39
CA ILE A 736 14.02 16.18 10.58
C ILE A 736 14.56 15.39 11.78
N CYS A 737 14.73 14.06 11.67
CA CYS A 737 15.29 13.27 12.76
C CYS A 737 16.78 13.59 12.98
N ALA A 738 17.27 13.38 14.21
CA ALA A 738 18.66 13.64 14.56
C ALA A 738 19.62 12.80 13.70
N PRO A 739 20.83 13.29 13.35
CA PRO A 739 21.74 12.62 12.42
C PRO A 739 22.17 11.22 12.86
N ASP A 740 22.34 11.01 14.16
CA ASP A 740 22.71 9.75 14.80
C ASP A 740 21.53 8.75 14.93
N THR A 741 20.34 9.13 14.45
CA THR A 741 19.10 8.34 14.56
C THR A 741 18.46 8.07 13.20
N SER A 742 17.33 7.37 13.22
CA SER A 742 16.47 7.09 12.07
C SER A 742 14.99 7.12 12.45
N CYS A 743 14.10 7.33 11.47
CA CYS A 743 12.66 7.27 11.64
C CYS A 743 11.97 6.70 10.38
N TYR A 744 10.65 6.52 10.43
CA TYR A 744 9.84 6.07 9.29
C TYR A 744 9.81 7.05 8.11
N GLY A 745 10.20 8.30 8.36
CA GLY A 745 10.38 9.34 7.35
C GLY A 745 11.73 9.29 6.61
N CYS A 746 12.68 8.43 6.99
CA CYS A 746 13.97 8.30 6.30
C CYS A 746 14.32 6.84 5.98
N LEU A 747 14.70 6.05 6.98
CA LEU A 747 15.32 4.73 6.81
C LEU A 747 14.48 3.58 7.38
N ARG A 748 13.57 3.83 8.33
CA ARG A 748 12.79 2.77 8.98
C ARG A 748 11.59 2.38 8.13
N SER A 749 11.33 1.07 8.07
CA SER A 749 10.13 0.48 7.51
C SER A 749 9.67 -0.70 8.37
N TYR A 750 8.50 -1.25 8.04
CA TYR A 750 7.96 -2.43 8.74
C TYR A 750 8.91 -3.64 8.62
N HIS A 751 9.61 -3.79 7.49
CA HIS A 751 10.42 -4.99 7.20
C HIS A 751 11.80 -4.97 7.86
N ASN A 752 12.33 -3.79 8.20
CA ASN A 752 13.68 -3.65 8.78
C ASN A 752 13.70 -3.37 10.30
N GLN A 753 12.59 -3.61 11.00
CA GLN A 753 12.47 -3.46 12.46
C GLN A 753 13.63 -4.11 13.24
N PHE A 754 14.18 -5.20 12.73
CA PHE A 754 15.28 -5.95 13.33
C PHE A 754 16.61 -5.19 13.47
N CYS A 755 16.79 -4.05 12.78
CA CYS A 755 18.02 -3.27 12.81
C CYS A 755 17.77 -1.79 13.06
N HIS A 756 16.56 -1.38 13.46
CA HIS A 756 16.24 0.04 13.71
C HIS A 756 17.23 0.72 14.66
N ASP A 757 17.75 -0.01 15.64
CA ASP A 757 18.76 0.48 16.61
C ASP A 757 20.15 0.71 15.99
N LEU A 758 20.41 0.13 14.82
CA LEU A 758 21.66 0.30 14.07
C LEU A 758 21.54 1.38 12.99
N LEU A 759 20.34 1.84 12.63
CA LEU A 759 20.16 2.76 11.51
C LEU A 759 20.41 4.21 11.90
N SER A 760 21.31 4.88 11.18
CA SER A 760 21.68 6.29 11.35
C SER A 760 21.69 7.02 10.02
N ARG A 761 20.99 8.15 9.96
CA ARG A 761 20.78 8.96 8.74
C ARG A 761 22.01 9.78 8.33
N GLY A 762 22.68 10.42 9.29
CA GLY A 762 23.71 11.44 9.07
C GLY A 762 24.87 10.97 8.19
N PRO A 763 25.58 9.87 8.55
CA PRO A 763 26.71 9.37 7.78
C PRO A 763 26.37 9.03 6.31
N VAL A 764 25.12 8.61 6.06
CA VAL A 764 24.65 8.30 4.70
C VAL A 764 24.37 9.58 3.92
N VAL A 765 23.77 10.60 4.55
CA VAL A 765 23.55 11.91 3.92
C VAL A 765 24.89 12.51 3.47
N GLU A 766 25.88 12.56 4.36
CA GLU A 766 27.21 13.12 4.06
C GLU A 766 27.92 12.38 2.92
N TYR A 767 27.78 11.05 2.86
CA TYR A 767 28.37 10.26 1.77
C TYR A 767 27.66 10.48 0.43
N LEU A 768 26.33 10.40 0.41
CA LEU A 768 25.54 10.59 -0.81
C LEU A 768 25.66 12.02 -1.34
N GLU A 769 25.76 13.02 -0.47
CA GLU A 769 26.00 14.42 -0.83
C GLU A 769 27.31 14.57 -1.60
N ARG A 770 28.44 14.13 -1.02
CA ARG A 770 29.75 14.18 -1.69
C ARG A 770 29.77 13.43 -3.02
N LEU A 771 29.19 12.22 -3.03
CA LEU A 771 29.09 11.40 -4.23
C LEU A 771 28.33 12.15 -5.33
N LEU A 772 27.15 12.68 -5.01
CA LEU A 772 26.32 13.39 -5.96
C LEU A 772 26.97 14.70 -6.41
N GLU A 773 27.54 15.49 -5.51
CA GLU A 773 28.26 16.74 -5.83
C GLU A 773 29.38 16.51 -6.85
N ASP A 774 30.19 15.46 -6.69
CA ASP A 774 31.33 15.18 -7.57
C ASP A 774 30.90 14.58 -8.92
N ILE A 775 29.94 13.64 -8.91
CA ILE A 775 29.36 13.07 -10.14
C ILE A 775 28.49 14.09 -10.90
N ASP A 776 27.95 15.07 -10.18
CA ASP A 776 27.28 16.26 -10.67
C ASP A 776 28.25 17.47 -10.72
N ALA A 777 29.58 17.29 -10.78
CA ALA A 777 30.54 18.39 -11.02
C ALA A 777 31.02 18.47 -12.48
N ALA A 778 30.68 17.48 -13.34
CA ALA A 778 31.06 17.50 -14.75
C ALA A 778 30.34 18.62 -15.53
N PRO A 779 31.03 19.65 -16.05
CA PRO A 779 30.40 20.76 -16.73
C PRO A 779 29.99 20.33 -18.15
N GLN A 780 28.73 19.93 -18.30
CA GLN A 780 28.01 20.10 -19.56
C GLN A 780 26.74 20.88 -19.25
N ASP A 781 26.63 22.03 -19.92
CA ASP A 781 25.47 22.92 -19.90
C ASP A 781 24.21 22.09 -20.19
N ASP A 782 23.21 22.22 -19.32
CA ASP A 782 21.96 21.47 -19.30
C ASP A 782 22.04 20.02 -18.82
N ARG A 783 21.93 19.79 -17.50
CA ARG A 783 21.72 18.45 -16.96
C ARG A 783 20.24 18.08 -16.90
N PRO A 784 19.75 17.21 -17.79
CA PRO A 784 18.41 16.68 -17.67
C PRO A 784 18.31 15.81 -16.40
N TYR A 785 17.26 16.03 -15.64
CA TYR A 785 16.72 15.10 -14.68
C TYR A 785 15.67 14.22 -15.39
N PHE A 786 15.69 12.92 -15.11
CA PHE A 786 14.78 11.96 -15.72
C PHE A 786 13.55 11.72 -14.83
N ALA A 787 12.36 11.70 -15.43
CA ALA A 787 11.12 11.33 -14.74
C ALA A 787 10.77 9.88 -15.10
N PRO A 788 10.64 8.98 -14.12
CA PRO A 788 10.32 7.57 -14.37
C PRO A 788 8.92 7.37 -14.97
N ASP A 789 7.95 8.21 -14.60
CA ASP A 789 6.63 8.30 -15.23
C ASP A 789 6.40 9.73 -15.68
N LYS A 790 6.72 9.97 -16.95
CA LYS A 790 6.71 11.27 -17.62
C LYS A 790 5.33 11.93 -17.60
N ALA A 791 4.26 11.18 -17.85
CA ALA A 791 2.91 11.72 -17.89
C ALA A 791 2.41 12.10 -16.49
N ARG A 792 2.66 11.25 -15.49
CA ARG A 792 2.31 11.57 -14.10
C ARG A 792 3.14 12.71 -13.54
N PHE A 793 4.43 12.76 -13.89
CA PHE A 793 5.30 13.88 -13.57
C PHE A 793 4.73 15.17 -14.16
N LEU A 794 4.46 15.21 -15.47
CA LEU A 794 3.80 16.36 -16.12
C LEU A 794 2.50 16.73 -15.41
N ASN A 795 1.62 15.77 -15.12
CA ASN A 795 0.35 16.02 -14.41
C ASN A 795 0.56 16.60 -13.01
N THR A 796 1.58 16.15 -12.28
CA THR A 796 1.92 16.66 -10.94
C THR A 796 2.52 18.05 -11.01
N LEU A 797 3.42 18.29 -11.96
CA LEU A 797 4.00 19.61 -12.26
C LEU A 797 2.88 20.60 -12.61
N MET A 798 2.00 20.23 -13.54
CA MET A 798 0.84 20.99 -13.95
C MET A 798 -0.10 21.28 -12.77
N ALA A 799 -0.27 20.32 -11.85
CA ALA A 799 -1.07 20.47 -10.63
C ALA A 799 -0.43 21.36 -9.56
N GLN A 800 0.80 21.86 -9.73
CA GLN A 800 1.46 22.75 -8.76
C GLN A 800 1.98 24.07 -9.37
N ALA A 801 1.90 24.22 -10.69
CA ALA A 801 2.43 25.38 -11.40
C ALA A 801 1.71 26.72 -11.08
N GLU A 802 2.50 27.76 -10.79
CA GLU A 802 2.07 29.16 -10.70
C GLU A 802 2.19 29.88 -12.05
N LYS A 803 3.22 29.57 -12.84
CA LYS A 803 3.36 30.04 -14.23
C LYS A 803 3.87 28.90 -15.11
N LEU A 804 3.26 28.78 -16.28
CA LEU A 804 3.53 27.74 -17.27
C LEU A 804 3.63 28.39 -18.66
N VAL A 805 4.75 28.17 -19.32
CA VAL A 805 4.98 28.51 -20.72
C VAL A 805 5.09 27.22 -21.50
N LEU A 806 4.31 27.10 -22.56
CA LEU A 806 4.28 25.94 -23.44
C LEU A 806 4.45 26.38 -24.89
N VAL A 807 5.44 25.83 -25.59
CA VAL A 807 5.70 26.10 -27.00
C VAL A 807 5.58 24.81 -27.80
N ALA A 808 4.78 24.82 -28.86
CA ALA A 808 4.51 23.67 -29.70
C ALA A 808 4.48 24.04 -31.19
N GLU A 809 4.84 23.08 -32.04
CA GLU A 809 4.73 23.17 -33.49
C GLU A 809 3.27 23.07 -33.93
N THR A 810 2.62 21.97 -33.55
CA THR A 810 1.24 21.65 -33.94
C THR A 810 0.55 20.97 -32.76
N LEU A 811 -0.76 21.19 -32.62
CA LEU A 811 -1.63 20.43 -31.72
C LEU A 811 -2.37 19.39 -32.55
N TRP A 812 -2.10 18.12 -32.29
CA TRP A 812 -2.77 16.95 -32.85
C TRP A 812 -3.43 16.20 -31.70
N ASP A 813 -4.70 15.86 -31.83
CA ASP A 813 -5.42 15.22 -30.73
C ASP A 813 -6.23 14.04 -31.25
N THR A 814 -6.24 12.96 -30.48
CA THR A 814 -7.21 11.88 -30.65
C THR A 814 -8.41 12.18 -29.76
N ALA A 815 -9.58 11.60 -30.10
CA ALA A 815 -10.84 11.86 -29.43
C ALA A 815 -10.74 12.03 -27.89
N PRO A 816 -11.22 13.14 -27.29
CA PRO A 816 -11.25 13.35 -25.85
C PRO A 816 -12.08 12.28 -25.14
N GLY A 817 -11.43 11.50 -24.29
CA GLY A 817 -12.04 10.39 -23.55
C GLY A 817 -11.04 9.41 -22.96
N GLU A 818 -9.83 9.35 -23.51
CA GLU A 818 -8.72 8.59 -22.94
C GLU A 818 -7.99 9.42 -21.86
N ILE A 819 -7.57 8.75 -20.79
CA ILE A 819 -6.75 9.35 -19.75
C ILE A 819 -5.43 9.79 -20.40
N GLY A 820 -5.18 11.11 -20.48
CA GLY A 820 -3.93 11.66 -21.03
C GLY A 820 -4.00 12.38 -22.37
N SER A 821 -5.17 12.84 -22.84
CA SER A 821 -5.28 13.74 -24.02
C SER A 821 -4.82 15.18 -23.73
N TRP A 822 -4.23 15.84 -24.74
CA TRP A 822 -3.75 17.22 -24.63
C TRP A 822 -4.89 18.24 -24.55
N SER A 823 -6.00 18.10 -25.29
CA SER A 823 -7.10 19.09 -25.24
C SER A 823 -7.67 19.24 -23.84
N LEU A 824 -8.01 18.12 -23.20
CA LEU A 824 -8.57 18.11 -21.85
C LEU A 824 -7.58 18.70 -20.82
N THR A 825 -6.30 18.35 -20.96
CA THR A 825 -5.24 18.80 -20.06
C THR A 825 -5.02 20.31 -20.17
N LEU A 826 -4.94 20.85 -21.40
CA LEU A 826 -4.76 22.27 -21.65
C LEU A 826 -5.96 23.08 -21.14
N HIS A 827 -7.19 22.57 -21.28
CA HIS A 827 -8.38 23.21 -20.72
C HIS A 827 -8.38 23.25 -19.19
N GLN A 828 -8.08 22.13 -18.54
CA GLN A 828 -8.01 22.07 -17.08
C GLN A 828 -6.95 23.02 -16.51
N LEU A 829 -5.85 23.22 -17.24
CA LEU A 829 -4.80 24.19 -16.91
C LEU A 829 -5.30 25.62 -17.04
N ALA A 830 -5.92 25.97 -18.16
CA ALA A 830 -6.39 27.31 -18.43
C ALA A 830 -7.50 27.78 -17.47
N ASP A 831 -8.31 26.85 -16.97
CA ASP A 831 -9.39 27.11 -16.01
C ASP A 831 -8.90 27.15 -14.54
N ARG A 832 -7.60 26.98 -14.28
CA ARG A 832 -7.06 26.96 -12.92
C ARG A 832 -6.85 28.37 -12.35
N LEU A 833 -7.48 28.63 -11.21
CA LEU A 833 -7.27 29.86 -10.42
C LEU A 833 -5.82 29.97 -9.91
N GLY A 834 -5.11 31.02 -10.35
CA GLY A 834 -3.77 31.38 -9.87
C GLY A 834 -2.60 30.90 -10.74
N THR A 835 -2.86 30.33 -11.91
CA THR A 835 -1.82 29.90 -12.86
C THR A 835 -1.74 30.86 -14.06
N ASP A 836 -0.56 31.44 -14.33
CA ASP A 836 -0.28 32.22 -15.56
C ASP A 836 0.15 31.28 -16.69
N PHE A 837 -0.81 30.85 -17.51
CA PHE A 837 -0.61 29.92 -18.61
C PHE A 837 -0.45 30.64 -19.96
N ASN A 838 0.70 30.45 -20.61
CA ASN A 838 1.01 31.02 -21.93
C ASN A 838 1.30 29.88 -22.91
N PHE A 839 0.52 29.80 -24.00
CA PHE A 839 0.62 28.75 -25.01
C PHE A 839 1.00 29.34 -26.36
N PHE A 840 2.08 28.85 -26.96
CA PHE A 840 2.64 29.32 -28.22
C PHE A 840 2.54 28.22 -29.26
N LEU A 841 1.88 28.50 -30.38
CA LEU A 841 1.61 27.53 -31.42
C LEU A 841 2.12 28.05 -32.77
N LYS A 842 2.93 27.24 -33.47
CA LYS A 842 3.50 27.59 -34.77
C LYS A 842 2.51 27.38 -35.92
N ASN A 843 1.97 26.18 -36.03
CA ASN A 843 1.04 25.79 -37.08
C ASN A 843 -0.39 25.76 -36.50
N LEU A 844 -1.24 26.64 -37.02
CA LEU A 844 -2.67 26.61 -36.71
C LEU A 844 -3.35 25.41 -37.41
N PRO A 845 -4.39 24.81 -36.81
CA PRO A 845 -5.15 23.73 -37.44
C PRO A 845 -5.74 24.14 -38.80
N LYS A 846 -5.87 23.17 -39.71
CA LYS A 846 -6.48 23.43 -41.04
C LYS A 846 -7.99 23.62 -40.89
N GLU A 847 -8.64 24.23 -41.88
CA GLU A 847 -10.10 24.44 -41.89
C GLU A 847 -10.92 23.15 -41.78
N THR A 848 -10.33 22.00 -42.10
CA THR A 848 -10.94 20.67 -41.98
C THR A 848 -10.91 20.10 -40.56
N ASP A 849 -10.13 20.69 -39.64
CA ASP A 849 -9.82 20.13 -38.33
C ASP A 849 -10.73 20.72 -37.23
N LEU A 850 -12.04 20.54 -37.39
CA LEU A 850 -13.10 21.15 -36.56
C LEU A 850 -12.89 20.98 -35.03
N HIS A 851 -12.39 19.81 -34.62
CA HIS A 851 -12.10 19.47 -33.23
C HIS A 851 -10.95 20.29 -32.63
N LEU A 852 -9.80 20.33 -33.32
CA LEU A 852 -8.63 21.08 -32.87
C LEU A 852 -8.90 22.58 -32.83
N GLY A 853 -9.67 23.02 -33.81
CA GLY A 853 -10.11 24.37 -33.86
C GLY A 853 -10.96 24.78 -32.64
N SER A 854 -12.04 24.06 -32.38
CA SER A 854 -12.92 24.34 -31.24
C SER A 854 -12.18 24.30 -29.89
N THR A 855 -11.17 23.44 -29.76
CA THR A 855 -10.25 23.38 -28.60
C THR A 855 -9.48 24.69 -28.43
N LEU A 856 -8.86 25.22 -29.49
CA LEU A 856 -8.13 26.50 -29.43
C LEU A 856 -9.05 27.68 -29.11
N MET A 857 -10.25 27.72 -29.68
CA MET A 857 -11.24 28.77 -29.36
C MET A 857 -11.66 28.72 -27.90
N LEU A 858 -11.92 27.54 -27.35
CA LEU A 858 -12.23 27.38 -25.93
C LEU A 858 -11.02 27.76 -25.05
N LEU A 859 -9.78 27.51 -25.49
CA LEU A 859 -8.58 27.87 -24.74
C LEU A 859 -8.43 29.39 -24.67
N ILE A 860 -8.63 30.08 -25.79
CA ILE A 860 -8.62 31.56 -25.84
C ILE A 860 -9.79 32.14 -25.01
N ASN A 861 -10.94 31.45 -24.95
CA ASN A 861 -12.09 31.87 -24.14
C ASN A 861 -11.91 31.58 -22.63
N SER A 862 -11.10 30.57 -22.28
CA SER A 862 -10.59 30.37 -20.92
C SER A 862 -9.44 31.35 -20.64
N ARG A 863 -9.00 31.54 -19.39
CA ARG A 863 -8.02 32.59 -19.02
C ARG A 863 -6.59 32.41 -19.62
N ALA A 864 -6.39 31.53 -20.58
CA ALA A 864 -5.10 31.28 -21.22
C ALA A 864 -4.70 32.40 -22.17
N LYS A 865 -3.40 32.67 -22.27
CA LYS A 865 -2.83 33.55 -23.29
C LYS A 865 -2.26 32.69 -24.41
N VAL A 866 -2.89 32.72 -25.58
CA VAL A 866 -2.47 31.93 -26.74
C VAL A 866 -1.79 32.84 -27.76
N TYR A 867 -0.68 32.38 -28.33
CA TYR A 867 0.18 33.14 -29.23
C TYR A 867 0.43 32.36 -30.51
N LYS A 868 0.44 33.06 -31.64
CA LYS A 868 0.90 32.54 -32.94
C LYS A 868 2.41 32.78 -33.08
N VAL A 869 3.15 31.73 -33.38
CA VAL A 869 4.60 31.79 -33.64
C VAL A 869 4.85 31.98 -35.14
N SER A 870 5.80 32.84 -35.50
CA SER A 870 6.19 33.09 -36.89
C SER A 870 6.83 31.86 -37.53
N GLU A 871 6.64 31.68 -38.85
CA GLU A 871 7.13 30.50 -39.58
C GLU A 871 8.67 30.40 -39.59
N ASP A 872 9.36 31.55 -39.61
CA ASP A 872 10.81 31.72 -39.61
C ASP A 872 11.45 31.64 -38.21
N SER A 873 10.67 31.33 -37.17
CA SER A 873 11.15 31.28 -35.79
C SER A 873 12.12 30.10 -35.54
N PRO A 874 13.26 30.34 -34.87
CA PRO A 874 14.15 29.27 -34.39
C PRO A 874 13.55 28.56 -33.16
N PRO A 875 13.82 27.25 -32.96
CA PRO A 875 13.40 26.53 -31.76
C PRO A 875 14.15 27.04 -30.52
N LEU A 876 13.52 26.88 -29.35
CA LEU A 876 14.05 27.32 -28.07
C LEU A 876 14.86 26.22 -27.38
N SER A 877 15.81 26.62 -26.51
CA SER A 877 16.54 25.67 -25.64
C SER A 877 15.60 24.82 -24.78
N TYR A 878 14.49 25.41 -24.33
CA TYR A 878 13.41 24.71 -23.61
C TYR A 878 12.06 25.06 -24.22
N HIS A 879 11.26 24.03 -24.44
CA HIS A 879 9.93 24.18 -25.02
C HIS A 879 8.85 24.38 -23.96
N TRP A 880 9.14 23.97 -22.72
CA TRP A 880 8.27 24.21 -21.58
C TRP A 880 9.07 24.82 -20.44
N LEU A 881 8.50 25.85 -19.79
CA LEU A 881 9.06 26.45 -18.59
C LEU A 881 7.97 26.53 -17.51
N VAL A 882 8.23 25.90 -16.38
CA VAL A 882 7.30 25.77 -15.26
C VAL A 882 7.90 26.39 -13.99
N THR A 883 7.07 27.11 -13.24
CA THR A 883 7.46 27.72 -11.95
C THR A 883 6.44 27.38 -10.86
N TYR A 884 6.89 27.18 -9.62
CA TYR A 884 6.08 26.76 -8.46
C TYR A 884 6.09 27.78 -7.31
N ARG A 885 5.15 27.61 -6.37
CA ARG A 885 5.18 28.24 -5.04
C ARG A 885 6.56 28.00 -4.41
N ASN A 886 7.31 29.07 -4.15
CA ASN A 886 8.70 29.15 -3.65
C ASN A 886 9.79 29.41 -4.72
N GLY A 887 9.43 29.71 -5.97
CA GLY A 887 10.37 30.21 -6.98
C GLY A 887 11.26 29.15 -7.63
N GLN A 888 11.01 27.86 -7.38
CA GLN A 888 11.69 26.76 -8.08
C GLN A 888 11.23 26.72 -9.54
N LYS A 889 12.20 26.61 -10.46
CA LYS A 889 11.99 26.58 -11.90
C LYS A 889 12.32 25.20 -12.46
N ILE A 890 11.53 24.77 -13.44
CA ILE A 890 11.73 23.52 -14.18
C ILE A 890 11.58 23.81 -15.66
N GLY A 891 12.57 23.43 -16.46
CA GLY A 891 12.51 23.48 -17.92
C GLY A 891 12.30 22.08 -18.48
N ILE A 892 11.56 21.95 -19.58
CA ILE A 892 11.39 20.67 -20.28
C ILE A 892 11.77 20.84 -21.74
N LYS A 893 12.55 19.89 -22.24
CA LYS A 893 12.97 19.80 -23.63
C LYS A 893 12.58 18.43 -24.18
N TRP A 894 12.02 18.39 -25.39
CA TRP A 894 11.72 17.15 -26.08
C TRP A 894 12.99 16.60 -26.74
N ASP A 895 13.08 15.29 -26.88
CA ASP A 895 14.21 14.59 -27.50
C ASP A 895 14.15 14.68 -29.04
N ILE A 896 14.02 15.91 -29.56
CA ILE A 896 13.97 16.22 -30.99
C ILE A 896 14.67 17.55 -31.27
N ASP A 897 15.23 17.67 -32.47
CA ASP A 897 15.70 18.94 -33.02
C ASP A 897 14.51 19.69 -33.65
N GLY A 898 13.98 20.70 -32.96
CA GLY A 898 12.86 21.52 -33.44
C GLY A 898 11.74 21.69 -32.41
N PHE A 899 10.62 22.28 -32.84
CA PHE A 899 9.44 22.50 -31.99
C PHE A 899 8.68 21.18 -31.77
N PRO A 900 8.08 20.97 -30.57
CA PRO A 900 7.39 19.73 -30.28
C PRO A 900 5.99 19.69 -30.89
N ILE A 901 5.62 18.53 -31.43
CA ILE A 901 4.26 18.22 -31.84
C ILE A 901 3.55 17.61 -30.63
N LEU A 902 2.46 18.23 -30.18
CA LEU A 902 1.58 17.68 -29.14
C LEU A 902 0.63 16.70 -29.84
N ASP A 903 0.74 15.39 -29.61
CA ASP A 903 -0.05 14.35 -30.29
C ASP A 903 -1.11 13.70 -29.39
N GLY A 904 -1.89 12.73 -29.90
CA GLY A 904 -3.12 12.27 -29.22
C GLY A 904 -3.01 11.79 -27.77
N THR A 905 -1.80 11.47 -27.27
CA THR A 905 -1.58 11.07 -25.88
C THR A 905 -0.31 11.70 -25.29
N ILE A 906 -0.34 12.12 -24.03
CA ILE A 906 0.81 12.68 -23.28
C ILE A 906 1.99 11.68 -23.18
N HIS A 907 1.77 10.39 -23.47
CA HIS A 907 2.73 9.28 -23.30
C HIS A 907 3.61 8.98 -24.53
N SER A 908 3.29 9.54 -25.69
CA SER A 908 3.79 9.10 -27.00
C SER A 908 5.27 9.39 -27.28
N ARG A 909 5.93 10.35 -26.60
CA ARG A 909 7.30 10.80 -26.95
C ARG A 909 8.20 11.08 -25.75
N ARG A 910 9.51 10.88 -25.97
CA ARG A 910 10.56 11.11 -24.97
C ARG A 910 10.80 12.62 -24.79
N PHE A 911 10.66 13.10 -23.55
CA PHE A 911 11.18 14.40 -23.11
C PHE A 911 12.08 14.25 -21.88
N VAL A 912 12.88 15.27 -21.63
CA VAL A 912 13.74 15.43 -20.46
C VAL A 912 13.39 16.74 -19.75
N TYR A 913 13.50 16.78 -18.42
CA TYR A 913 13.29 18.01 -17.67
C TYR A 913 14.58 18.45 -16.99
N ASN A 914 14.72 19.71 -16.63
CA ASN A 914 15.92 20.26 -15.99
C ASN A 914 15.49 21.16 -14.83
N THR A 915 16.19 21.08 -13.70
CA THR A 915 15.95 21.89 -12.50
C THR A 915 17.11 22.84 -12.17
N PHE A 916 18.17 22.85 -12.99
CA PHE A 916 19.39 23.61 -12.79
C PHE A 916 19.13 25.10 -13.02
N GLN A 917 19.24 25.88 -11.94
CA GLN A 917 18.75 27.27 -11.91
C GLN A 917 19.47 28.21 -12.88
N GLU A 918 20.76 28.00 -13.15
CA GLU A 918 21.54 28.89 -14.01
C GLU A 918 21.21 28.68 -15.50
N GLY A 919 21.11 27.42 -15.95
CA GLY A 919 20.62 27.09 -17.30
C GLY A 919 19.20 27.60 -17.54
N LEU A 920 18.31 27.45 -16.55
CA LEU A 920 16.93 27.96 -16.64
C LEU A 920 16.83 29.48 -16.67
N ARG A 921 17.72 30.22 -16.00
CA ARG A 921 17.78 31.69 -16.11
C ARG A 921 18.18 32.14 -17.49
N ARG A 922 19.11 31.42 -18.14
CA ARG A 922 19.52 31.69 -19.53
C ARG A 922 18.37 31.45 -20.50
N ALA A 923 17.70 30.31 -20.35
CA ALA A 923 16.53 29.95 -21.14
C ALA A 923 15.37 30.96 -21.00
N GLU A 924 15.15 31.51 -19.80
CA GLU A 924 14.15 32.56 -19.60
C GLU A 924 14.51 33.88 -20.29
N LYS A 925 15.82 34.20 -20.38
CA LYS A 925 16.28 35.38 -21.10
C LYS A 925 16.07 35.19 -22.61
N GLU A 926 16.51 34.06 -23.13
CA GLU A 926 16.30 33.63 -24.51
C GLU A 926 14.81 33.67 -24.89
N PHE A 927 13.93 33.08 -24.07
CA PHE A 927 12.49 33.08 -24.31
C PHE A 927 11.90 34.50 -24.34
N ARG A 928 12.39 35.42 -23.50
CA ARG A 928 11.88 36.79 -23.44
C ARG A 928 12.20 37.56 -24.73
N GLU A 929 13.43 37.44 -25.21
CA GLU A 929 13.90 38.04 -26.46
C GLU A 929 13.18 37.40 -27.66
N TRP A 930 13.01 36.08 -27.65
CA TRP A 930 12.31 35.32 -28.69
C TRP A 930 10.84 35.72 -28.81
N ARG A 931 10.13 35.88 -27.68
CA ARG A 931 8.71 36.25 -27.65
C ARG A 931 8.46 37.61 -28.32
N GLU A 932 9.33 38.59 -28.07
CA GLU A 932 9.17 39.94 -28.62
C GLU A 932 9.35 40.00 -30.14
N HIS A 933 10.13 39.08 -30.72
CA HIS A 933 10.48 39.10 -32.15
C HIS A 933 9.67 38.13 -33.00
N TYR A 934 9.24 36.98 -32.45
CA TYR A 934 8.68 35.87 -33.23
C TYR A 934 7.24 35.50 -32.88
N THR A 935 6.53 36.27 -32.04
CA THR A 935 5.19 35.90 -31.60
C THR A 935 4.19 37.05 -31.68
N ASN A 936 2.94 36.73 -32.01
CA ASN A 936 1.80 37.66 -31.97
C ASN A 936 0.66 37.05 -31.14
N ASP A 937 -0.17 37.89 -30.50
CA ASP A 937 -1.36 37.42 -29.79
C ASP A 937 -2.31 36.72 -30.79
N LEU A 938 -2.78 35.51 -30.44
CA LEU A 938 -3.77 34.79 -31.22
C LEU A 938 -5.16 35.12 -30.68
N THR A 939 -6.00 35.70 -31.53
CA THR A 939 -7.38 36.06 -31.19
C THR A 939 -8.36 35.06 -31.80
N ILE A 940 -9.60 35.02 -31.28
CA ILE A 940 -10.66 34.18 -31.83
C ILE A 940 -10.94 34.54 -33.30
N SER A 941 -10.76 35.79 -33.71
CA SER A 941 -10.91 36.23 -35.11
C SER A 941 -9.88 35.64 -36.07
N ASP A 942 -8.74 35.17 -35.57
CA ASP A 942 -7.70 34.51 -36.39
C ASP A 942 -8.06 33.05 -36.74
N LEU A 943 -9.19 32.56 -36.23
CA LEU A 943 -9.68 31.19 -36.34
C LEU A 943 -11.02 31.18 -37.12
N SER A 944 -10.98 31.20 -38.46
CA SER A 944 -12.20 31.15 -39.30
C SER A 944 -12.44 29.75 -39.89
N TRP A 945 -13.54 29.09 -39.51
CA TRP A 945 -13.90 27.73 -39.99
C TRP A 945 -15.36 27.63 -40.45
N GLY A 946 -15.62 26.73 -41.42
CA GLY A 946 -16.86 26.72 -42.22
C GLY A 946 -18.20 26.53 -41.48
N ASN A 947 -18.22 25.92 -40.28
CA ASN A 947 -19.45 25.66 -39.52
C ASN A 947 -19.67 26.63 -38.33
N VAL A 948 -18.82 27.65 -38.21
CA VAL A 948 -18.84 28.63 -37.12
C VAL A 948 -19.14 30.01 -37.69
N SER A 949 -20.24 30.61 -37.25
CA SER A 949 -20.52 32.02 -37.57
C SER A 949 -19.96 32.90 -36.46
N VAL A 950 -19.08 33.83 -36.83
CA VAL A 950 -18.46 34.78 -35.89
C VAL A 950 -19.25 36.09 -35.92
N ILE A 951 -19.77 36.49 -34.76
CA ILE A 951 -20.46 37.76 -34.57
C ILE A 951 -19.53 38.66 -33.74
N SER A 952 -18.88 39.60 -34.41
CA SER A 952 -18.02 40.60 -33.76
C SER A 952 -18.83 41.85 -33.45
N LEU A 953 -18.82 42.27 -32.19
CA LEU A 953 -19.45 43.50 -31.72
C LEU A 953 -18.34 44.48 -31.35
N ALA A 954 -18.26 45.61 -32.02
CA ALA A 954 -17.33 46.67 -31.66
C ALA A 954 -17.79 47.38 -30.39
N LYS A 955 -16.86 47.90 -29.60
CA LYS A 955 -17.16 48.75 -28.44
C LYS A 955 -18.07 49.89 -28.88
N ASP A 956 -19.11 50.18 -28.08
CA ASP A 956 -20.13 51.20 -28.37
C ASP A 956 -21.06 50.90 -29.55
N GLU A 957 -20.95 49.74 -30.20
CA GLU A 957 -21.92 49.29 -31.21
C GLU A 957 -23.26 48.94 -30.56
N ARG A 958 -24.38 49.25 -31.22
CA ARG A 958 -25.71 48.90 -30.72
C ARG A 958 -25.93 47.39 -30.86
N VAL A 959 -26.10 46.72 -29.73
CA VAL A 959 -26.34 45.27 -29.64
C VAL A 959 -27.84 45.01 -29.65
N ASP A 960 -28.29 44.27 -30.64
CA ASP A 960 -29.65 43.76 -30.74
C ASP A 960 -29.65 42.22 -30.68
N TYR A 961 -30.10 41.67 -29.54
CA TYR A 961 -30.19 40.23 -29.35
C TYR A 961 -31.17 39.56 -30.33
N GLU A 962 -32.19 40.26 -30.83
CA GLU A 962 -33.10 39.70 -31.83
C GLU A 962 -32.38 39.43 -33.15
N THR A 963 -31.52 40.35 -33.58
CA THR A 963 -30.69 40.17 -34.77
C THR A 963 -29.67 39.04 -34.57
N ILE A 964 -29.07 38.93 -33.38
CA ILE A 964 -28.12 37.86 -33.03
C ILE A 964 -28.79 36.48 -33.07
N CYS A 965 -30.04 36.37 -32.58
CA CYS A 965 -30.74 35.09 -32.46
C CYS A 965 -31.67 34.78 -33.66
N LYS A 966 -31.77 35.69 -34.64
CA LYS A 966 -32.80 35.69 -35.70
C LYS A 966 -32.88 34.39 -36.51
N ALA A 967 -31.74 33.76 -36.75
CA ALA A 967 -31.63 32.60 -37.64
C ALA A 967 -32.31 31.33 -37.11
N PHE A 968 -32.57 31.21 -35.80
CA PHE A 968 -33.02 29.95 -35.17
C PHE A 968 -34.16 30.09 -34.18
N ARG A 969 -34.91 31.19 -34.23
CA ARG A 969 -36.11 31.39 -33.42
C ARG A 969 -37.29 30.54 -33.95
N LYS A 970 -37.30 29.24 -33.67
CA LYS A 970 -38.35 28.28 -34.08
C LYS A 970 -38.94 27.48 -32.89
N PRO A 971 -40.22 27.07 -32.93
CA PRO A 971 -40.84 26.27 -31.87
C PRO A 971 -40.27 24.84 -31.80
N GLY A 972 -40.57 24.11 -30.71
CA GLY A 972 -40.20 22.69 -30.57
C GLY A 972 -38.84 22.43 -29.91
N TYR A 973 -38.51 23.17 -28.85
CA TYR A 973 -37.30 22.91 -28.06
C TYR A 973 -37.37 21.55 -27.37
N ALA A 974 -36.24 20.83 -27.35
CA ALA A 974 -36.04 19.64 -26.54
C ALA A 974 -35.26 19.98 -25.25
N GLN A 975 -34.22 20.81 -25.38
CA GLN A 975 -33.40 21.19 -24.24
C GLN A 975 -32.68 22.51 -24.43
N ILE A 976 -32.51 23.25 -23.34
CA ILE A 976 -31.78 24.51 -23.27
C ILE A 976 -30.85 24.45 -22.06
N ILE A 977 -29.56 24.70 -22.27
CA ILE A 977 -28.56 24.72 -21.20
C ILE A 977 -27.79 26.02 -21.29
N ILE A 978 -27.87 26.84 -20.25
CA ILE A 978 -27.11 28.08 -20.14
C ILE A 978 -26.12 27.95 -19.00
N GLN A 979 -24.85 28.24 -19.28
CA GLN A 979 -23.80 28.29 -18.28
C GLN A 979 -23.13 29.65 -18.31
N ASP A 980 -23.26 30.40 -17.21
CA ASP A 980 -22.47 31.59 -16.98
C ASP A 980 -22.12 31.69 -15.49
N PRO A 981 -20.84 31.51 -15.10
CA PRO A 981 -20.42 31.55 -13.70
C PRO A 981 -20.46 32.95 -13.07
N TYR A 982 -20.66 34.00 -13.86
CA TYR A 982 -20.57 35.39 -13.41
C TYR A 982 -21.93 36.09 -13.33
N LEU A 983 -23.06 35.39 -13.19
CA LEU A 983 -24.38 35.99 -12.95
C LEU A 983 -24.53 36.51 -11.51
N GLN A 984 -23.72 37.50 -11.14
CA GLN A 984 -23.50 37.92 -9.75
C GLN A 984 -24.19 39.24 -9.39
N ASN A 985 -24.63 40.02 -10.37
CA ASN A 985 -25.32 41.29 -10.14
C ASN A 985 -26.55 41.44 -11.05
N LYS A 986 -27.33 42.50 -10.79
CA LYS A 986 -28.60 42.76 -11.49
C LYS A 986 -28.41 42.98 -13.00
N HIS A 987 -27.38 43.71 -13.39
CA HIS A 987 -27.09 44.01 -14.80
C HIS A 987 -26.87 42.74 -15.63
N GLN A 988 -26.15 41.76 -15.09
CA GLN A 988 -25.90 40.49 -15.76
C GLN A 988 -27.17 39.65 -15.92
N LEU A 989 -28.03 39.63 -14.90
CA LEU A 989 -29.34 38.97 -15.00
C LEU A 989 -30.27 39.68 -15.99
N ASP A 990 -30.22 41.02 -16.06
CA ASP A 990 -30.98 41.79 -17.05
C ASP A 990 -30.51 41.48 -18.48
N CYS A 991 -29.19 41.31 -18.69
CA CYS A 991 -28.62 40.87 -19.98
C CYS A 991 -29.07 39.45 -20.35
N LEU A 992 -29.04 38.52 -19.40
CA LEU A 992 -29.58 37.16 -19.61
C LEU A 992 -31.07 37.19 -19.93
N ALA A 993 -31.87 37.99 -19.21
CA ALA A 993 -33.29 38.14 -19.46
C ALA A 993 -33.58 38.67 -20.87
N ASN A 994 -32.81 39.65 -21.34
CA ASN A 994 -32.93 40.20 -22.69
C ASN A 994 -32.54 39.18 -23.77
N PHE A 995 -31.47 38.41 -23.53
CA PHE A 995 -31.10 37.30 -24.42
C PHE A 995 -32.22 36.26 -24.50
N LEU A 996 -32.76 35.81 -23.35
CA LEU A 996 -33.85 34.82 -23.31
C LEU A 996 -35.10 35.30 -24.03
N LYS A 997 -35.48 36.58 -23.87
CA LYS A 997 -36.63 37.17 -24.59
C LYS A 997 -36.44 37.15 -26.11
N ALA A 998 -35.23 37.37 -26.57
CA ALA A 998 -34.91 37.38 -28.00
C ALA A 998 -34.75 35.97 -28.59
N ALA A 999 -34.12 35.06 -27.84
CA ALA A 999 -33.78 33.72 -28.28
C ALA A 999 -34.96 32.73 -28.25
N LEU A 1000 -35.90 32.90 -27.31
CA LEU A 1000 -37.02 31.97 -27.12
C LEU A 1000 -38.23 32.34 -27.99
N PHE A 1001 -38.82 31.32 -28.61
CA PHE A 1001 -40.12 31.41 -29.28
C PHE A 1001 -41.25 31.22 -28.25
N MET A 1002 -42.09 32.24 -28.04
CA MET A 1002 -43.04 32.31 -26.91
C MET A 1002 -44.43 31.73 -27.21
N GLU A 1003 -44.71 31.30 -28.45
CA GLU A 1003 -46.02 30.78 -28.85
C GLU A 1003 -45.96 29.27 -29.12
N GLY A 1004 -46.73 28.47 -28.37
CA GLY A 1004 -46.84 27.01 -28.57
C GLY A 1004 -46.67 26.16 -27.30
N ASN A 1005 -47.00 24.87 -27.39
CA ASN A 1005 -46.99 23.93 -26.26
C ASN A 1005 -45.55 23.47 -25.95
N LEU A 1006 -44.90 24.13 -24.98
CA LEU A 1006 -43.48 23.95 -24.59
C LEU A 1006 -43.27 22.98 -23.41
N SER A 1007 -44.31 22.23 -23.02
CA SER A 1007 -44.43 21.48 -21.76
C SER A 1007 -43.46 20.29 -21.58
N SER A 1008 -42.67 19.94 -22.61
CA SER A 1008 -41.74 18.81 -22.58
C SER A 1008 -40.24 19.17 -22.65
N ALA A 1009 -39.88 20.46 -22.74
CA ALA A 1009 -38.47 20.85 -22.86
C ALA A 1009 -37.81 21.14 -21.50
N ASN A 1010 -36.55 20.73 -21.35
CA ASN A 1010 -35.75 20.96 -20.14
C ASN A 1010 -34.92 22.24 -20.27
N PHE A 1011 -34.99 23.11 -19.26
CA PHE A 1011 -34.19 24.33 -19.16
C PHE A 1011 -33.25 24.23 -17.95
N ILE A 1012 -31.95 24.26 -18.18
CA ILE A 1012 -30.92 24.14 -17.14
C ILE A 1012 -30.10 25.42 -17.10
N LEU A 1013 -30.07 26.09 -15.95
CA LEU A 1013 -29.19 27.23 -15.70
C LEU A 1013 -28.09 26.85 -14.71
N ARG A 1014 -26.83 26.93 -15.15
CA ARG A 1014 -25.64 26.65 -14.34
C ARG A 1014 -24.92 27.95 -14.02
N THR A 1015 -24.81 28.30 -12.73
CA THR A 1015 -24.08 29.50 -12.30
C THR A 1015 -23.40 29.31 -10.94
N ARG A 1016 -22.49 30.22 -10.56
CA ARG A 1016 -21.83 30.16 -9.25
C ARG A 1016 -22.56 31.01 -8.22
N VAL A 1017 -22.49 30.60 -6.97
CA VAL A 1017 -22.97 31.40 -5.84
C VAL A 1017 -22.15 32.70 -5.71
N ALA A 1018 -22.85 33.84 -5.64
CA ALA A 1018 -22.27 35.17 -5.58
C ALA A 1018 -21.46 35.42 -4.29
N ARG A 1019 -20.38 36.19 -4.43
CA ARG A 1019 -19.48 36.61 -3.34
C ARG A 1019 -19.56 38.11 -3.10
N LYS A 1020 -20.24 38.51 -2.02
CA LYS A 1020 -20.45 39.93 -1.67
C LYS A 1020 -19.16 40.64 -1.22
N ASP A 1021 -18.14 39.86 -0.87
CA ASP A 1021 -16.82 40.29 -0.38
C ASP A 1021 -15.88 40.82 -1.49
N GLN A 1022 -16.18 40.61 -2.77
CA GLN A 1022 -15.31 41.01 -3.90
C GLN A 1022 -15.85 42.19 -4.74
N ASP A 1023 -17.16 42.46 -4.75
CA ASP A 1023 -17.77 43.56 -5.52
C ASP A 1023 -18.94 44.17 -4.73
N ARG A 1024 -18.96 45.50 -4.60
CA ARG A 1024 -20.02 46.24 -3.87
C ARG A 1024 -21.39 46.11 -4.54
N TYR A 1025 -21.44 45.78 -5.83
CA TYR A 1025 -22.67 45.62 -6.60
C TYR A 1025 -23.12 44.15 -6.75
N ALA A 1026 -22.35 43.20 -6.21
CA ALA A 1026 -22.73 41.79 -6.22
C ALA A 1026 -23.87 41.48 -5.24
N PHE A 1027 -24.75 40.57 -5.64
CA PHE A 1027 -25.80 40.04 -4.80
C PHE A 1027 -25.23 39.29 -3.59
N SER A 1028 -25.98 39.26 -2.48
CA SER A 1028 -25.82 38.18 -1.50
C SER A 1028 -26.31 36.85 -2.09
N PRO A 1029 -25.80 35.68 -1.63
CA PRO A 1029 -26.24 34.37 -2.11
C PRO A 1029 -27.77 34.19 -2.12
N SER A 1030 -28.45 34.67 -1.06
CA SER A 1030 -29.91 34.63 -0.96
C SER A 1030 -30.62 35.56 -1.94
N GLN A 1031 -30.06 36.75 -2.21
CA GLN A 1031 -30.61 37.67 -3.20
C GLN A 1031 -30.43 37.15 -4.63
N GLN A 1032 -29.27 36.58 -4.93
CA GLN A 1032 -28.96 36.01 -6.24
C GLN A 1032 -29.93 34.87 -6.56
N ARG A 1033 -30.09 33.92 -5.64
CA ARG A 1033 -31.00 32.79 -5.80
C ARG A 1033 -32.42 33.25 -6.07
N LYS A 1034 -32.92 34.19 -5.26
CA LYS A 1034 -34.27 34.75 -5.43
C LYS A 1034 -34.44 35.41 -6.80
N MET A 1035 -33.50 36.26 -7.22
CA MET A 1035 -33.59 36.95 -8.53
C MET A 1035 -33.56 35.98 -9.71
N ILE A 1036 -32.80 34.88 -9.59
CA ILE A 1036 -32.78 33.82 -10.61
C ILE A 1036 -34.08 33.03 -10.60
N GLU A 1037 -34.61 32.67 -9.43
CA GLU A 1037 -35.92 32.00 -9.31
C GLU A 1037 -37.04 32.86 -9.92
N ASP A 1038 -37.08 34.16 -9.63
CA ASP A 1038 -38.03 35.12 -10.23
C ASP A 1038 -37.89 35.17 -11.76
N LEU A 1039 -36.65 35.16 -12.29
CA LEU A 1039 -36.38 35.11 -13.73
C LEU A 1039 -36.87 33.80 -14.37
N LEU A 1040 -36.64 32.67 -13.71
CA LEU A 1040 -37.06 31.35 -14.17
C LEU A 1040 -38.58 31.22 -14.14
N GLU A 1041 -39.27 31.77 -13.14
CA GLU A 1041 -40.73 31.81 -13.08
C GLU A 1041 -41.35 32.56 -14.27
N ALA A 1042 -40.71 33.63 -14.73
CA ALA A 1042 -41.15 34.41 -15.88
C ALA A 1042 -40.98 33.69 -17.23
N LEU A 1043 -40.25 32.57 -17.29
CA LEU A 1043 -40.11 31.76 -18.49
C LEU A 1043 -41.34 30.87 -18.73
N PRO A 1044 -41.63 30.47 -19.99
CA PRO A 1044 -42.67 29.50 -20.35
C PRO A 1044 -42.64 28.19 -19.54
N ASN A 1045 -43.64 27.33 -19.71
CA ASN A 1045 -43.81 26.03 -19.01
C ASN A 1045 -42.74 24.98 -19.36
N PHE A 1046 -41.45 25.28 -19.14
CA PHE A 1046 -40.34 24.35 -19.19
C PHE A 1046 -40.21 23.59 -17.87
N GLN A 1047 -39.60 22.41 -17.91
CA GLN A 1047 -39.01 21.81 -16.71
C GLN A 1047 -37.71 22.54 -16.41
N LYS A 1048 -37.67 23.28 -15.29
CA LYS A 1048 -36.59 24.22 -14.96
C LYS A 1048 -35.69 23.63 -13.87
N GLU A 1049 -34.39 23.61 -14.13
CA GLU A 1049 -33.36 23.17 -13.19
C GLU A 1049 -32.33 24.28 -12.99
N LEU A 1050 -32.04 24.59 -11.72
CA LEU A 1050 -31.02 25.56 -11.33
C LEU A 1050 -29.87 24.83 -10.63
N ASP A 1051 -28.69 24.84 -11.25
CA ASP A 1051 -27.47 24.25 -10.70
C ASP A 1051 -26.55 25.36 -10.16
N LEU A 1052 -26.56 25.51 -8.82
CA LEU A 1052 -25.75 26.51 -8.12
C LEU A 1052 -24.45 25.89 -7.63
N HIS A 1053 -23.37 26.22 -8.31
CA HIS A 1053 -22.03 25.76 -7.99
C HIS A 1053 -21.40 26.57 -6.83
N PRO A 1054 -20.58 25.93 -5.97
CA PRO A 1054 -19.84 26.62 -4.92
C PRO A 1054 -19.01 27.78 -5.47
N PRO A 1055 -18.77 28.85 -4.70
CA PRO A 1055 -18.00 30.00 -5.20
C PRO A 1055 -16.58 29.68 -5.68
N ASN A 1056 -15.99 28.58 -5.19
CA ASN A 1056 -14.66 28.07 -5.56
C ASN A 1056 -14.68 27.03 -6.69
N ASP A 1057 -15.84 26.74 -7.27
CA ASP A 1057 -15.94 25.77 -8.37
C ASP A 1057 -15.11 26.23 -9.58
N LYS A 1058 -14.66 25.29 -10.42
CA LYS A 1058 -13.77 25.52 -11.58
C LYS A 1058 -14.55 25.78 -12.89
N MET A 1059 -15.78 26.25 -12.80
CA MET A 1059 -16.65 26.49 -13.96
C MET A 1059 -16.38 27.87 -14.59
N HIS A 1060 -15.64 27.98 -15.70
CA HIS A 1060 -15.29 29.28 -16.30
C HIS A 1060 -15.87 29.52 -17.69
N THR A 1061 -16.18 28.46 -18.44
CA THR A 1061 -16.76 28.55 -19.77
C THR A 1061 -18.16 29.16 -19.76
N ARG A 1062 -18.41 30.07 -20.69
CA ARG A 1062 -19.66 30.82 -20.84
C ARG A 1062 -20.33 30.43 -22.15
N PHE A 1063 -21.50 29.81 -22.07
CA PHE A 1063 -22.20 29.35 -23.27
C PHE A 1063 -23.72 29.30 -23.10
N ALA A 1064 -24.42 29.30 -24.23
CA ALA A 1064 -25.84 28.97 -24.32
C ALA A 1064 -26.04 27.89 -25.38
N PHE A 1065 -26.51 26.72 -24.96
CA PHE A 1065 -26.81 25.57 -25.81
C PHE A 1065 -28.32 25.41 -25.97
N MET A 1066 -28.76 25.12 -27.19
CA MET A 1066 -30.16 24.87 -27.53
C MET A 1066 -30.26 23.67 -28.46
N ALA A 1067 -31.19 22.77 -28.15
CA ALA A 1067 -31.52 21.60 -28.95
C ALA A 1067 -33.03 21.56 -29.23
N TRP A 1068 -33.40 21.15 -30.45
CA TRP A 1068 -34.78 21.02 -30.91
C TRP A 1068 -35.16 19.55 -31.10
N GLN A 1069 -36.47 19.26 -31.08
CA GLN A 1069 -37.01 17.91 -31.25
C GLN A 1069 -36.71 17.29 -32.63
N ASP A 1070 -36.43 18.12 -33.64
CA ASP A 1070 -36.02 17.68 -34.98
C ASP A 1070 -34.53 17.31 -35.07
N GLY A 1071 -33.81 17.35 -33.95
CA GLY A 1071 -32.39 17.00 -33.87
C GLY A 1071 -31.44 18.15 -34.23
N THR A 1072 -31.96 19.35 -34.55
CA THR A 1072 -31.13 20.55 -34.71
C THR A 1072 -30.51 20.94 -33.38
N GLU A 1073 -29.25 21.38 -33.38
CA GLU A 1073 -28.56 21.87 -32.19
C GLU A 1073 -27.77 23.13 -32.51
N LEU A 1074 -27.66 24.01 -31.52
CA LEU A 1074 -27.00 25.30 -31.62
C LEU A 1074 -26.24 25.60 -30.32
N LEU A 1075 -25.00 26.05 -30.45
CA LEU A 1075 -24.17 26.46 -29.32
C LEU A 1075 -23.64 27.87 -29.55
N TYR A 1076 -24.01 28.79 -28.66
CA TYR A 1076 -23.38 30.09 -28.54
C TYR A 1076 -22.24 30.03 -27.53
N LEU A 1077 -21.01 30.30 -27.96
CA LEU A 1077 -19.90 30.57 -27.04
C LEU A 1077 -19.79 32.09 -26.86
N LEU A 1078 -19.88 32.54 -25.61
CA LEU A 1078 -19.97 33.95 -25.26
C LEU A 1078 -18.67 34.40 -24.61
N GLU A 1079 -17.85 35.18 -25.30
CA GLU A 1079 -16.54 35.62 -24.78
C GLU A 1079 -16.68 36.31 -23.41
N ARG A 1080 -17.67 37.20 -23.26
CA ARG A 1080 -17.93 37.93 -22.01
C ARG A 1080 -19.15 37.43 -21.23
N GLY A 1081 -19.79 36.35 -21.69
CA GLY A 1081 -21.02 35.85 -21.08
C GLY A 1081 -22.15 36.87 -21.18
N PHE A 1082 -23.01 36.94 -20.18
CA PHE A 1082 -24.11 37.90 -20.11
C PHE A 1082 -23.68 39.24 -19.45
N ASP A 1083 -22.53 39.77 -19.85
CA ASP A 1083 -22.02 41.11 -19.48
C ASP A 1083 -21.59 41.91 -20.73
N ILE A 1084 -22.30 41.70 -21.84
CA ILE A 1084 -21.98 42.30 -23.16
C ILE A 1084 -22.38 43.77 -23.22
N LEU A 1085 -23.49 44.16 -22.57
CA LEU A 1085 -24.05 45.51 -22.64
C LEU A 1085 -23.41 46.45 -21.61
N LYS A 1086 -23.33 47.75 -21.93
CA LYS A 1086 -23.10 48.79 -20.90
C LYS A 1086 -24.36 48.94 -20.04
N PRO A 1087 -24.22 49.08 -18.70
CA PRO A 1087 -25.37 49.22 -17.80
C PRO A 1087 -26.37 50.29 -18.23
N GLY A 1088 -27.64 49.91 -18.35
CA GLY A 1088 -28.73 50.81 -18.73
C GLY A 1088 -28.78 51.21 -20.21
N THR A 1089 -28.02 50.55 -21.10
CA THR A 1089 -28.00 50.85 -22.53
C THR A 1089 -28.07 49.58 -23.39
N HIS A 1090 -28.27 49.76 -24.70
CA HIS A 1090 -28.17 48.70 -25.70
C HIS A 1090 -26.86 48.74 -26.48
N HIS A 1091 -25.77 49.27 -25.90
CA HIS A 1091 -24.47 49.36 -26.57
C HIS A 1091 -23.45 48.40 -25.96
N ALA A 1092 -22.58 47.85 -26.79
CA ALA A 1092 -21.54 46.91 -26.39
C ALA A 1092 -20.52 47.59 -25.46
N ARG A 1093 -20.15 46.88 -24.39
CA ARG A 1093 -19.25 47.38 -23.34
C ARG A 1093 -17.78 47.42 -23.76
N SER A 1094 -17.35 46.49 -24.60
CA SER A 1094 -16.07 46.46 -25.30
C SER A 1094 -16.22 45.71 -26.61
N ASP A 1095 -15.17 45.71 -27.42
CA ASP A 1095 -15.00 44.73 -28.47
C ASP A 1095 -15.20 43.34 -27.87
N THR A 1096 -16.14 42.58 -28.43
CA THR A 1096 -16.58 41.28 -27.93
C THR A 1096 -16.96 40.39 -29.10
N VAL A 1097 -16.58 39.12 -29.04
CA VAL A 1097 -16.95 38.11 -30.04
C VAL A 1097 -17.97 37.13 -29.46
N ILE A 1098 -18.98 36.81 -30.26
CA ILE A 1098 -19.92 35.71 -30.02
C ILE A 1098 -19.73 34.71 -31.14
N LEU A 1099 -19.55 33.44 -30.79
CA LEU A 1099 -19.46 32.36 -31.76
C LEU A 1099 -20.77 31.58 -31.78
N GLU A 1100 -21.33 31.39 -32.96
CA GLU A 1100 -22.46 30.51 -33.21
C GLU A 1100 -21.96 29.23 -33.90
N LEU A 1101 -22.07 28.08 -33.21
CA LEU A 1101 -21.65 26.79 -33.73
C LEU A 1101 -22.87 25.92 -34.07
N ARG A 1102 -22.84 25.34 -35.27
CA ARG A 1102 -23.80 24.35 -35.77
C ARG A 1102 -23.14 22.98 -35.90
N ASP A 1103 -23.94 21.91 -35.88
CA ASP A 1103 -23.47 20.52 -35.97
C ASP A 1103 -22.38 20.21 -34.94
N ILE A 1104 -22.72 20.46 -33.67
CA ILE A 1104 -21.80 20.46 -32.54
C ILE A 1104 -21.12 19.10 -32.41
N ASP A 1105 -19.80 19.13 -32.46
CA ASP A 1105 -18.96 17.94 -32.29
C ASP A 1105 -19.32 17.18 -30.98
N PRO A 1106 -19.53 15.84 -31.03
CA PRO A 1106 -19.86 15.01 -29.86
C PRO A 1106 -18.90 15.14 -28.68
N GLN A 1107 -17.65 15.54 -28.93
CA GLN A 1107 -16.59 15.68 -27.95
C GLN A 1107 -16.66 17.05 -27.27
N LEU A 1108 -16.98 18.11 -28.02
CA LEU A 1108 -17.30 19.43 -27.46
C LEU A 1108 -18.49 19.33 -26.48
N LYS A 1109 -19.48 18.48 -26.80
CA LYS A 1109 -20.57 18.15 -25.88
C LYS A 1109 -20.07 17.47 -24.60
N THR A 1110 -19.07 16.61 -24.70
CA THR A 1110 -18.51 15.91 -23.52
C THR A 1110 -17.78 16.89 -22.60
N ILE A 1111 -16.96 17.80 -23.15
CA ILE A 1111 -16.24 18.84 -22.40
C ILE A 1111 -17.21 19.78 -21.68
N LEU A 1112 -18.26 20.23 -22.40
CA LEU A 1112 -19.26 21.16 -21.88
C LEU A 1112 -20.37 20.49 -21.06
N LYS A 1113 -20.30 19.16 -20.86
CA LYS A 1113 -21.33 18.33 -20.20
C LYS A 1113 -22.73 18.57 -20.80
N LEU A 1114 -22.81 18.55 -22.13
CA LEU A 1114 -24.01 18.57 -22.93
C LEU A 1114 -24.45 17.13 -23.27
N PRO A 1115 -25.73 16.89 -23.55
CA PRO A 1115 -26.25 15.57 -23.87
C PRO A 1115 -25.75 15.10 -25.24
N ARG A 1116 -25.41 13.81 -25.37
CA ARG A 1116 -25.06 13.20 -26.66
C ARG A 1116 -26.35 12.93 -27.45
N ARG A 1117 -26.31 13.07 -28.78
CA ARG A 1117 -27.41 12.62 -29.66
C ARG A 1117 -27.66 11.13 -29.37
N THR A 1118 -28.87 10.79 -28.94
CA THR A 1118 -29.34 9.39 -28.90
C THR A 1118 -29.65 8.90 -30.29
#